data_AF-A0A256ZA31-F1
#
_entry.id   AF-A0A256ZA31-F1
#
_cell.length_a   1.000
_cell.length_b   1.000
_cell.length_c   1.000
_cell.angle_alpha   90.00
_cell.angle_beta   90.00
_cell.angle_gamma   90.00
#
_symmetry.space_group_name_H-M   'P 1'
#
loop_
_entity.id
_entity.type
_entity.pdbx_description
1 polymer ?
#
loop_
_entity_poly.entity_id
_entity_poly.type
_entity_poly.pdbx_seq_one_letter_code
_entity_poly.pdbx_strand_id
1 'polypeptide(L)'
;MMKPEMKKALAAGAVVVLLLSIAVYYVTRPAPPAPPKYSPTLDLPEDYIIVAEQPDSMEDMLAIATISSLAVKDGCHPFFIATEEGLDNHQMDTLEKLSCMNLPVILFANNETLAETLKGQGLDLRDEFVLPLCPKAPSLFKGFEGLLYVESFRDALWSAPVAAVEGKVMYPYQATFSSQEEAWAALKARGVPFEYLVVANPYDLNAKTLEENTPSYNEYDSLFHIDALSALAPTVAAYHRAYVLTDWTPSTEEIGYLDTELNSRAIGLYLKLKEVSGTFGVPHYIALFGSAAAVPQFQLPDTTSSDPNSREGDSLVNSDVVYGFLDEDPYTMDASVGRFINLNLQGLSNQITRTFLYERFSPTIVAEYSTGHKTVEWRRHGTSLSGFQITYQRRQATPARFFCRDLDDEGMTYDYYGPSGVGHNLLPDPVEPTTETDITKSLQASGFVAYRGHGSETGSLYMISYVTTSDPDGVLRSEEARELLLPPQVAFFVACMNAKIHGKGFGSHKEDLNISRAFALNYLYGGAVAVGGATEVSYSNVGQDSDALVGEATGNHQWDLNDAWYAFFWDGVLNHEEEYGSVGDALRWAENRYINNPNHDFRLTPLEQNPDDPNWESLYSAHWKEISMFVIYGDPAFRPYISSPGPNDYDPWHNGDQDY
;
A
#
# COMPACT_ATOMS: atom_id res chain seq x y z
N MET A 1 -41.05 -15.93 52.51
CA MET A 1 -41.20 -14.77 51.61
C MET A 1 -40.85 -13.49 52.37
N MET A 2 -39.83 -12.75 51.92
CA MET A 2 -39.38 -11.52 52.58
C MET A 2 -40.36 -10.37 52.32
N LYS A 3 -40.73 -9.60 53.36
CA LYS A 3 -41.67 -8.48 53.23
C LYS A 3 -41.13 -7.40 52.27
N PRO A 4 -41.97 -6.73 51.45
CA PRO A 4 -41.55 -5.75 50.46
C PRO A 4 -40.68 -4.60 51.01
N GLU A 5 -40.96 -4.18 52.24
CA GLU A 5 -40.22 -3.12 52.94
C GLU A 5 -38.78 -3.54 53.30
N MET A 6 -38.59 -4.82 53.63
CA MET A 6 -37.27 -5.40 53.91
C MET A 6 -36.40 -5.49 52.64
N LYS A 7 -37.01 -5.72 51.46
CA LYS A 7 -36.30 -5.69 50.17
C LYS A 7 -35.83 -4.28 49.80
N LYS A 8 -36.67 -3.26 50.05
CA LYS A 8 -36.30 -1.86 49.83
C LYS A 8 -35.18 -1.40 50.77
N ALA A 9 -35.22 -1.80 52.04
CA ALA A 9 -34.17 -1.49 53.00
C ALA A 9 -32.82 -2.16 52.65
N LEU A 10 -32.84 -3.42 52.18
CA LEU A 10 -31.64 -4.11 51.71
C LEU A 10 -31.06 -3.49 50.43
N ALA A 11 -31.92 -3.08 49.48
CA ALA A 11 -31.49 -2.39 48.27
C ALA A 11 -30.88 -1.01 48.59
N ALA A 12 -31.49 -0.24 49.50
CA ALA A 12 -30.95 1.03 49.96
C ALA A 12 -29.61 0.86 50.70
N GLY A 13 -29.49 -0.18 51.55
CA GLY A 13 -28.24 -0.52 52.22
C GLY A 13 -27.12 -0.90 51.24
N ALA A 14 -27.44 -1.68 50.21
CA ALA A 14 -26.48 -2.05 49.15
C ALA A 14 -26.01 -0.84 48.35
N VAL A 15 -26.90 0.09 48.01
CA VAL A 15 -26.55 1.35 47.32
C VAL A 15 -25.63 2.22 48.19
N VAL A 16 -25.91 2.33 49.49
CA VAL A 16 -25.06 3.10 50.41
C VAL A 16 -23.68 2.46 50.57
N VAL A 17 -23.58 1.14 50.66
CA VAL A 17 -22.30 0.43 50.72
C VAL A 17 -21.51 0.58 49.41
N LEU A 18 -22.19 0.56 48.26
CA LEU A 18 -21.57 0.79 46.95
C LEU A 18 -21.01 2.22 46.86
N LEU A 19 -21.80 3.23 47.25
CA LEU A 19 -21.39 4.63 47.25
C LEU A 19 -20.24 4.89 48.22
N LEU A 20 -20.25 4.27 49.40
CA LEU A 20 -19.14 4.35 50.36
C LEU A 20 -17.89 3.65 49.83
N SER A 21 -18.03 2.52 49.16
CA SER A 21 -16.90 1.82 48.53
C SER A 21 -16.26 2.65 47.41
N ILE A 22 -17.08 3.32 46.60
CA ILE A 22 -16.62 4.25 45.56
C ILE A 22 -15.92 5.47 46.20
N ALA A 23 -16.53 6.07 47.23
CA ALA A 23 -15.95 7.21 47.93
C ALA A 23 -14.61 6.85 48.60
N VAL A 24 -14.52 5.69 49.26
CA VAL A 24 -13.27 5.18 49.83
C VAL A 24 -12.23 4.97 48.72
N TYR A 25 -12.60 4.35 47.60
CA TYR A 25 -11.70 4.17 46.45
C TYR A 25 -11.15 5.49 45.90
N TYR A 26 -11.99 6.53 45.75
CA TYR A 26 -11.53 7.85 45.29
C TYR A 26 -10.68 8.61 46.31
N VAL A 27 -10.85 8.36 47.62
CA VAL A 27 -10.08 9.01 48.69
C VAL A 27 -8.79 8.26 49.02
N THR A 28 -8.75 6.94 48.82
CA THR A 28 -7.56 6.11 49.09
C THR A 28 -6.71 5.86 47.85
N ARG A 29 -7.17 6.18 46.64
CA ARG A 29 -6.30 6.12 45.46
C ARG A 29 -5.13 7.08 45.66
N PRO A 30 -3.88 6.62 45.50
CA PRO A 30 -2.74 7.51 45.42
C PRO A 30 -3.04 8.57 44.34
N ALA A 31 -2.75 9.84 44.63
CA ALA A 31 -2.76 10.85 43.58
C ALA A 31 -1.83 10.36 42.45
N PRO A 32 -2.24 10.44 41.17
CA PRO A 32 -1.37 10.05 40.09
C PRO A 32 -0.05 10.83 40.22
N PRO A 33 1.11 10.18 39.99
CA PRO A 33 2.40 10.84 40.08
C PRO A 33 2.39 12.08 39.19
N ALA A 34 3.03 13.18 39.61
CA ALA A 34 3.03 14.42 38.83
C ALA A 34 3.49 14.16 37.38
N PRO A 35 2.88 14.83 36.38
CA PRO A 35 3.22 14.60 34.99
C PRO A 35 4.71 14.86 34.75
N PRO A 36 5.40 13.96 34.02
CA PRO A 36 6.82 14.11 33.70
C PRO A 36 7.08 15.44 32.97
N LYS A 37 8.18 16.12 33.29
CA LYS A 37 8.60 17.33 32.56
C LYS A 37 9.60 16.95 31.47
N TYR A 38 9.43 17.53 30.28
CA TYR A 38 10.43 17.43 29.22
C TYR A 38 11.78 17.97 29.71
N SER A 39 12.78 17.08 29.76
CA SER A 39 14.11 17.38 30.31
C SER A 39 15.18 16.67 29.46
N PRO A 40 15.35 17.08 28.19
CA PRO A 40 16.23 16.39 27.26
C PRO A 40 17.71 16.58 27.63
N THR A 41 18.54 15.60 27.30
CA THR A 41 19.96 15.55 27.63
C THR A 41 20.88 15.41 26.42
N LEU A 42 20.36 14.97 25.28
CA LEU A 42 21.13 14.71 24.06
C LEU A 42 20.82 15.78 23.01
N ASP A 43 21.86 16.21 22.29
CA ASP A 43 21.69 17.04 21.10
C ASP A 43 21.37 16.13 19.91
N LEU A 44 20.33 16.50 19.16
CA LEU A 44 19.97 15.81 17.93
C LEU A 44 20.93 16.26 16.81
N PRO A 45 21.51 15.36 16.01
CA PRO A 45 22.23 15.74 14.81
C PRO A 45 21.33 16.52 13.83
N GLU A 46 21.94 17.30 12.92
CA GLU A 46 21.19 18.04 11.90
C GLU A 46 20.51 17.10 10.89
N ASP A 47 21.21 16.03 10.47
CA ASP A 47 20.66 14.93 9.69
C ASP A 47 21.25 13.62 10.24
N TYR A 48 20.46 12.56 10.22
CA TYR A 48 20.76 11.29 10.89
C TYR A 48 19.94 10.15 10.29
N ILE A 49 20.38 8.91 10.57
CA ILE A 49 19.64 7.68 10.29
C ILE A 49 19.07 7.16 11.61
N ILE A 50 17.83 6.71 11.59
CA ILE A 50 17.22 5.99 12.69
C ILE A 50 17.23 4.50 12.36
N VAL A 51 17.71 3.69 13.29
CA VAL A 51 17.57 2.24 13.25
C VAL A 51 16.89 1.78 14.54
N ALA A 52 15.82 1.01 14.43
CA ALA A 52 15.21 0.33 15.57
C ALA A 52 15.26 -1.19 15.37
N GLU A 53 15.43 -1.91 16.46
CA GLU A 53 15.31 -3.37 16.47
C GLU A 53 13.86 -3.80 16.16
N GLN A 54 13.71 -4.92 15.46
CA GLN A 54 12.43 -5.59 15.21
C GLN A 54 11.66 -5.77 16.53
N PRO A 55 10.38 -5.38 16.61
CA PRO A 55 9.61 -5.48 17.84
C PRO A 55 9.27 -6.94 18.16
N ASP A 56 9.39 -7.34 19.42
CA ASP A 56 8.96 -8.66 19.90
C ASP A 56 7.73 -8.58 20.84
N SER A 57 7.34 -7.37 21.22
CA SER A 57 6.31 -7.09 22.21
C SER A 57 5.48 -5.85 21.88
N MET A 58 4.31 -5.71 22.50
CA MET A 58 3.49 -4.50 22.39
C MET A 58 4.18 -3.25 22.97
N GLU A 59 5.13 -3.43 23.90
CA GLU A 59 5.94 -2.33 24.43
C GLU A 59 6.94 -1.82 23.38
N ASP A 60 7.52 -2.73 22.59
CA ASP A 60 8.38 -2.36 21.46
C ASP A 60 7.58 -1.71 20.33
N MET A 61 6.37 -2.20 20.04
CA MET A 61 5.46 -1.55 19.09
C MET A 61 5.20 -0.09 19.50
N LEU A 62 4.93 0.15 20.80
CA LEU A 62 4.82 1.49 21.35
C LEU A 62 6.14 2.27 21.25
N ALA A 63 7.29 1.64 21.50
CA ALA A 63 8.60 2.28 21.38
C ALA A 63 8.86 2.77 19.95
N ILE A 64 8.65 1.92 18.94
CA ILE A 64 8.74 2.26 17.51
C ILE A 64 7.76 3.38 17.17
N ALA A 65 6.53 3.33 17.67
CA ALA A 65 5.57 4.41 17.48
C ALA A 65 6.09 5.74 18.03
N THR A 66 6.68 5.79 19.23
CA THR A 66 7.25 7.03 19.79
C THR A 66 8.43 7.59 18.98
N ILE A 67 9.20 6.72 18.33
CA ILE A 67 10.32 7.09 17.44
C ILE A 67 9.82 7.84 16.19
N SER A 68 8.58 7.64 15.74
CA SER A 68 8.01 8.37 14.58
C SER A 68 8.19 9.90 14.67
N SER A 69 8.09 10.47 15.88
CA SER A 69 8.30 11.91 16.10
C SER A 69 9.73 12.38 15.78
N LEU A 70 10.74 11.52 15.92
CA LEU A 70 12.10 11.75 15.46
C LEU A 70 12.22 11.58 13.94
N ALA A 71 11.50 10.61 13.36
CA ALA A 71 11.57 10.32 11.93
C ALA A 71 11.03 11.46 11.05
N VAL A 72 10.12 12.28 11.59
CA VAL A 72 9.51 13.42 10.89
C VAL A 72 9.93 14.80 11.44
N LYS A 73 10.95 14.85 12.31
CA LYS A 73 11.39 16.11 12.93
C LYS A 73 12.11 16.98 11.90
N ASP A 74 11.63 18.20 11.68
CA ASP A 74 12.22 19.17 10.74
C ASP A 74 12.43 18.65 9.30
N GLY A 75 11.68 17.61 8.92
CA GLY A 75 11.85 16.89 7.65
C GLY A 75 11.74 15.39 7.86
N CYS A 76 11.98 14.61 6.80
CA CYS A 76 12.02 13.15 6.90
C CYS A 76 13.45 12.64 7.02
N HIS A 77 13.66 11.71 7.95
CA HIS A 77 14.92 11.00 8.13
C HIS A 77 14.76 9.51 7.79
N PRO A 78 15.80 8.84 7.27
CA PRO A 78 15.75 7.40 7.03
C PRO A 78 15.43 6.66 8.32
N PHE A 79 14.39 5.81 8.29
CA PHE A 79 13.98 5.01 9.44
C PHE A 79 13.87 3.54 9.05
N PHE A 80 14.83 2.75 9.53
CA PHE A 80 14.94 1.34 9.23
C PHE A 80 14.66 0.47 10.46
N ILE A 81 14.07 -0.69 10.20
CA ILE A 81 13.98 -1.78 11.16
C ILE A 81 15.09 -2.78 10.87
N ALA A 82 15.81 -3.21 11.90
CA ALA A 82 16.90 -4.17 11.83
C ALA A 82 16.56 -5.45 12.62
N THR A 83 17.05 -6.58 12.13
CA THR A 83 17.07 -7.84 12.88
C THR A 83 18.41 -8.01 13.60
N GLU A 84 18.61 -9.13 14.29
CA GLU A 84 19.92 -9.47 14.88
C GLU A 84 21.06 -9.53 13.85
N GLU A 85 20.74 -9.76 12.58
CA GLU A 85 21.69 -9.76 11.46
C GLU A 85 22.01 -8.36 10.92
N GLY A 86 21.38 -7.30 11.47
CA GLY A 86 21.57 -5.92 11.05
C GLY A 86 20.58 -5.47 9.98
N LEU A 87 21.03 -4.55 9.12
CA LEU A 87 20.28 -4.14 7.93
C LEU A 87 20.52 -5.13 6.79
N ASP A 88 19.48 -5.44 6.03
CA ASP A 88 19.60 -6.33 4.87
C ASP A 88 20.23 -5.63 3.65
N ASN A 89 20.51 -6.40 2.59
CA ASN A 89 21.11 -5.86 1.37
C ASN A 89 20.27 -4.75 0.70
N HIS A 90 18.94 -4.78 0.81
CA HIS A 90 18.06 -3.79 0.18
C HIS A 90 18.06 -2.48 0.96
N GLN A 91 18.12 -2.54 2.29
CA GLN A 91 18.28 -1.37 3.15
C GLN A 91 19.66 -0.73 2.96
N MET A 92 20.72 -1.56 2.84
CA MET A 92 22.07 -1.07 2.55
C MET A 92 22.16 -0.41 1.17
N ASP A 93 21.57 -1.01 0.11
CA ASP A 93 21.46 -0.39 -1.22
C ASP A 93 20.73 0.96 -1.17
N THR A 94 19.65 1.05 -0.40
CA THR A 94 18.94 2.31 -0.18
C THR A 94 19.84 3.38 0.45
N LEU A 95 20.59 3.04 1.51
CA LEU A 95 21.48 3.99 2.19
C LEU A 95 22.62 4.49 1.28
N GLU A 96 23.18 3.59 0.48
CA GLU A 96 24.21 3.91 -0.52
C GLU A 96 23.66 4.86 -1.59
N LYS A 97 22.48 4.57 -2.16
CA LYS A 97 21.85 5.40 -3.20
C LYS A 97 21.34 6.75 -2.69
N LEU A 98 20.97 6.83 -1.40
CA LEU A 98 20.70 8.08 -0.70
C LEU A 98 21.97 8.86 -0.35
N SER A 99 23.17 8.27 -0.55
CA SER A 99 24.46 8.85 -0.19
C SER A 99 24.52 9.31 1.27
N CYS A 100 23.92 8.53 2.17
CA CYS A 100 23.73 8.91 3.57
C CYS A 100 24.43 7.99 4.58
N MET A 101 25.21 7.02 4.10
CA MET A 101 25.99 6.07 4.91
C MET A 101 26.93 6.73 5.95
N ASN A 102 27.32 7.99 5.74
CA ASN A 102 28.19 8.76 6.62
C ASN A 102 27.43 9.59 7.67
N LEU A 103 26.09 9.57 7.66
CA LEU A 103 25.28 10.23 8.67
C LEU A 103 25.37 9.49 10.01
N PRO A 104 25.29 10.20 11.14
CA PRO A 104 25.20 9.57 12.46
C PRO A 104 23.99 8.66 12.54
N VAL A 105 24.16 7.46 13.11
CA VAL A 105 23.07 6.54 13.40
C VAL A 105 22.60 6.70 14.83
N ILE A 106 21.29 6.87 15.00
CA ILE A 106 20.59 6.71 16.27
C ILE A 106 19.99 5.30 16.30
N LEU A 107 20.55 4.45 17.14
CA LEU A 107 20.14 3.06 17.30
C LEU A 107 19.25 2.91 18.54
N PHE A 108 18.08 2.30 18.37
CA PHE A 108 17.20 1.85 19.45
C PHE A 108 17.16 0.32 19.47
N ALA A 109 17.89 -0.31 20.39
CA ALA A 109 18.00 -1.77 20.46
C ALA A 109 18.14 -2.26 21.90
N ASN A 110 17.55 -3.40 22.19
CA ASN A 110 17.76 -4.17 23.41
C ASN A 110 18.80 -5.29 23.20
N ASN A 111 19.06 -5.68 21.95
CA ASN A 111 20.14 -6.59 21.60
C ASN A 111 21.52 -5.90 21.61
N GLU A 112 22.39 -6.36 22.52
CA GLU A 112 23.74 -5.83 22.72
C GLU A 112 24.67 -6.04 21.51
N THR A 113 24.44 -7.06 20.67
CA THR A 113 25.31 -7.35 19.52
C THR A 113 24.94 -6.57 18.27
N LEU A 114 23.72 -6.04 18.17
CA LEU A 114 23.25 -5.33 16.98
C LEU A 114 24.11 -4.11 16.65
N ALA A 115 24.53 -3.35 17.67
CA ALA A 115 25.40 -2.20 17.47
C ALA A 115 26.75 -2.59 16.84
N GLU A 116 27.31 -3.74 17.21
CA GLU A 116 28.56 -4.26 16.63
C GLU A 116 28.36 -4.70 15.18
N THR A 117 27.24 -5.37 14.88
CA THR A 117 26.86 -5.77 13.52
C THR A 117 26.73 -4.55 12.60
N LEU A 118 25.99 -3.52 13.01
CA LEU A 118 25.80 -2.30 12.22
C LEU A 118 27.12 -1.51 12.01
N LYS A 119 27.99 -1.47 13.04
CA LYS A 119 29.36 -0.93 12.89
C LYS A 119 30.16 -1.73 11.86
N GLY A 120 30.01 -3.06 11.86
CA GLY A 120 30.61 -3.96 10.87
C GLY A 120 30.12 -3.73 9.43
N GLN A 121 28.90 -3.24 9.27
CA GLN A 121 28.31 -2.82 7.99
C GLN A 121 28.74 -1.42 7.54
N GLY A 122 29.59 -0.73 8.32
CA GLY A 122 30.21 0.54 7.94
C GLY A 122 29.42 1.80 8.33
N LEU A 123 28.43 1.67 9.22
CA LEU A 123 27.60 2.79 9.70
C LEU A 123 28.26 3.58 10.85
N ASP A 124 28.06 4.92 10.89
CA ASP A 124 28.58 5.80 11.96
C ASP A 124 27.75 5.70 13.26
N LEU A 125 28.00 4.64 14.04
CA LEU A 125 27.41 4.50 15.38
C LEU A 125 28.30 5.09 16.45
N ARG A 126 27.77 6.11 17.15
CA ARG A 126 28.39 6.72 18.32
C ARG A 126 27.73 6.21 19.59
N ASP A 127 28.53 5.97 20.62
CA ASP A 127 28.06 5.30 21.84
C ASP A 127 26.95 6.10 22.55
N GLU A 128 26.94 7.44 22.43
CA GLU A 128 25.87 8.30 22.97
C GLU A 128 24.51 8.17 22.26
N PHE A 129 24.48 7.59 21.05
CA PHE A 129 23.28 7.40 20.23
C PHE A 129 22.84 5.93 20.15
N VAL A 130 23.45 5.06 20.96
CA VAL A 130 22.97 3.69 21.19
C VAL A 130 22.07 3.69 22.42
N LEU A 131 20.77 3.60 22.20
CA LEU A 131 19.72 3.72 23.20
C LEU A 131 18.95 2.41 23.31
N PRO A 132 18.39 2.07 24.50
CA PRO A 132 17.49 0.94 24.61
C PRO A 132 16.23 1.17 23.77
N LEU A 133 15.71 0.10 23.17
CA LEU A 133 14.39 0.15 22.53
C LEU A 133 13.33 0.24 23.63
N CYS A 134 12.92 1.47 23.94
CA CYS A 134 11.89 1.73 24.94
C CYS A 134 11.14 3.04 24.62
N PRO A 135 9.86 3.18 25.02
CA PRO A 135 9.04 4.33 24.62
C PRO A 135 9.50 5.69 25.18
N LYS A 136 10.43 5.72 26.13
CA LYS A 136 10.95 6.96 26.72
C LYS A 136 12.16 7.49 25.98
N ALA A 137 12.87 6.65 25.22
CA ALA A 137 14.17 6.98 24.66
C ALA A 137 14.14 8.23 23.75
N PRO A 138 13.11 8.45 22.90
CA PRO A 138 13.04 9.67 22.07
C PRO A 138 13.04 10.97 22.88
N SER A 139 12.54 10.97 24.11
CA SER A 139 12.46 12.18 24.95
C SER A 139 13.82 12.69 25.47
N LEU A 140 14.89 11.91 25.27
CA LEU A 140 16.25 12.32 25.60
C LEU A 140 16.78 13.39 24.64
N PHE A 141 16.26 13.47 23.42
CA PHE A 141 16.72 14.43 22.41
C PHE A 141 16.11 15.81 22.60
N LYS A 142 16.93 16.85 22.46
CA LYS A 142 16.53 18.26 22.39
C LYS A 142 15.84 18.56 21.06
N GLY A 143 15.18 19.73 20.99
CA GLY A 143 14.58 20.25 19.75
C GLY A 143 13.06 20.13 19.67
N PHE A 144 12.43 19.49 20.65
CA PHE A 144 10.96 19.41 20.76
C PHE A 144 10.40 20.50 21.68
N GLU A 145 9.13 20.85 21.48
CA GLU A 145 8.41 21.85 22.28
C GLU A 145 7.93 21.29 23.63
N GLY A 146 7.85 19.97 23.77
CA GLY A 146 7.42 19.31 24.99
C GLY A 146 7.04 17.84 24.78
N LEU A 147 6.32 17.29 25.76
CA LEU A 147 5.82 15.91 25.73
C LEU A 147 4.35 15.88 25.30
N LEU A 148 4.00 14.85 24.54
CA LEU A 148 2.62 14.39 24.34
C LEU A 148 2.50 13.00 24.96
N TYR A 149 1.56 12.82 25.88
CA TYR A 149 1.48 11.59 26.65
C TYR A 149 0.64 10.52 25.94
N VAL A 150 1.15 9.30 25.93
CA VAL A 150 0.60 8.09 25.31
C VAL A 150 0.67 6.95 26.32
N GLU A 151 -0.31 6.04 26.37
CA GLU A 151 -0.38 4.91 27.32
C GLU A 151 -0.12 3.56 26.64
N SER A 152 -0.34 3.46 25.33
CA SER A 152 -0.40 2.21 24.57
C SER A 152 -0.04 2.43 23.10
N PHE A 153 0.28 1.35 22.38
CA PHE A 153 0.51 1.46 20.94
C PHE A 153 -0.71 2.04 20.18
N ARG A 154 -1.93 1.70 20.60
CA ARG A 154 -3.17 2.23 20.02
C ARG A 154 -3.25 3.75 20.13
N ASP A 155 -2.96 4.31 21.30
CA ASP A 155 -3.03 5.75 21.45
C ASP A 155 -1.83 6.49 20.84
N ALA A 156 -0.68 5.82 20.69
CA ALA A 156 0.44 6.37 19.95
C ALA A 156 0.11 6.50 18.45
N LEU A 157 -0.63 5.55 17.87
CA LEU A 157 -1.08 5.58 16.46
C LEU A 157 -1.82 6.89 16.14
N TRP A 158 -2.88 7.22 16.88
CA TRP A 158 -3.64 8.45 16.64
C TRP A 158 -2.93 9.73 17.11
N SER A 159 -1.94 9.62 17.99
CA SER A 159 -1.26 10.77 18.59
C SER A 159 -0.06 11.24 17.77
N ALA A 160 0.55 10.35 16.99
CA ALA A 160 1.70 10.64 16.15
C ALA A 160 1.52 11.87 15.24
N PRO A 161 0.41 12.01 14.47
CA PRO A 161 0.18 13.22 13.67
C PRO A 161 0.05 14.49 14.52
N VAL A 162 -0.59 14.41 15.70
CA VAL A 162 -0.68 15.56 16.61
C VAL A 162 0.69 15.95 17.13
N ALA A 163 1.49 14.96 17.55
CA ALA A 163 2.85 15.18 18.05
C ALA A 163 3.73 15.84 17.00
N ALA A 164 3.64 15.41 15.73
CA ALA A 164 4.38 16.01 14.63
C ALA A 164 3.98 17.48 14.38
N VAL A 165 2.67 17.77 14.31
CA VAL A 165 2.17 19.14 14.09
C VAL A 165 2.52 20.08 15.27
N GLU A 166 2.52 19.56 16.49
CA GLU A 166 2.87 20.32 17.69
C GLU A 166 4.37 20.35 17.98
N GLY A 167 5.21 19.67 17.18
CA GLY A 167 6.65 19.57 17.46
C GLY A 167 6.96 18.92 18.81
N LYS A 168 6.14 17.96 19.26
CA LYS A 168 6.29 17.27 20.54
C LYS A 168 6.79 15.85 20.37
N VAL A 169 7.46 15.35 21.41
CA VAL A 169 7.85 13.94 21.50
C VAL A 169 6.79 13.16 22.26
N MET A 170 6.43 11.98 21.76
CA MET A 170 5.50 11.09 22.47
C MET A 170 6.20 10.45 23.67
N TYR A 171 5.50 10.32 24.79
CA TYR A 171 6.07 9.81 26.04
C TYR A 171 5.08 8.93 26.82
N PRO A 172 5.50 7.77 27.35
CA PRO A 172 4.63 6.85 28.07
C PRO A 172 4.17 7.42 29.42
N TYR A 173 2.89 7.76 29.52
CA TYR A 173 2.21 8.25 30.72
C TYR A 173 0.68 8.14 30.52
N GLN A 174 -0.13 8.74 31.39
CA GLN A 174 -1.58 8.81 31.17
C GLN A 174 -1.87 9.53 29.84
N ALA A 175 -2.62 8.87 28.95
CA ALA A 175 -2.86 9.34 27.60
C ALA A 175 -3.47 10.75 27.55
N THR A 176 -3.01 11.54 26.59
CA THR A 176 -3.51 12.90 26.32
C THR A 176 -4.90 12.87 25.70
N PHE A 177 -5.13 11.90 24.82
CA PHE A 177 -6.39 11.67 24.14
C PHE A 177 -6.96 10.32 24.56
N SER A 178 -8.28 10.27 24.73
CA SER A 178 -8.99 9.05 25.06
C SER A 178 -9.60 8.35 23.85
N SER A 179 -9.66 9.02 22.69
CA SER A 179 -10.16 8.47 21.42
C SER A 179 -9.47 9.05 20.17
N GLN A 180 -9.60 8.37 19.03
CA GLN A 180 -9.14 8.83 17.71
C GLN A 180 -9.85 10.13 17.31
N GLU A 181 -11.12 10.30 17.68
CA GLU A 181 -11.89 11.51 17.42
C GLU A 181 -11.38 12.71 18.24
N GLU A 182 -10.91 12.50 19.47
CA GLU A 182 -10.28 13.56 20.27
C GLU A 182 -8.94 14.00 19.68
N ALA A 183 -8.10 13.03 19.26
CA ALA A 183 -6.85 13.32 18.56
C ALA A 183 -7.11 14.06 17.24
N TRP A 184 -8.13 13.64 16.48
CA TRP A 184 -8.55 14.32 15.26
C TRP A 184 -9.06 15.74 15.51
N ALA A 185 -9.86 15.94 16.56
CA ALA A 185 -10.34 17.27 16.92
C ALA A 185 -9.18 18.23 17.21
N ALA A 186 -8.08 17.73 17.78
CA ALA A 186 -6.86 18.49 17.99
C ALA A 186 -6.16 18.86 16.67
N LEU A 187 -6.09 17.96 15.69
CA LEU A 187 -5.55 18.26 14.34
C LEU A 187 -6.42 19.27 13.60
N LYS A 188 -7.74 19.06 13.60
CA LYS A 188 -8.71 19.96 12.97
C LYS A 188 -8.65 21.37 13.56
N ALA A 189 -8.47 21.50 14.88
CA ALA A 189 -8.31 22.79 15.55
C ALA A 189 -7.05 23.55 15.09
N ARG A 190 -6.09 22.86 14.46
CA ARG A 190 -4.86 23.42 13.88
C ARG A 190 -4.95 23.65 12.37
N GLY A 191 -6.14 23.46 11.80
CA GLY A 191 -6.39 23.69 10.37
C GLY A 191 -5.87 22.58 9.45
N VAL A 192 -5.61 21.38 9.98
CA VAL A 192 -5.27 20.22 9.16
C VAL A 192 -6.52 19.75 8.39
N PRO A 193 -6.49 19.65 7.05
CA PRO A 193 -7.60 19.15 6.26
C PRO A 193 -7.78 17.64 6.42
N PHE A 194 -9.01 17.16 6.27
CA PHE A 194 -9.31 15.72 6.27
C PHE A 194 -9.00 15.11 4.90
N GLU A 195 -7.72 15.04 4.55
CA GLU A 195 -7.26 14.60 3.22
C GLU A 195 -6.76 13.15 3.22
N TYR A 196 -6.07 12.75 4.29
CA TYR A 196 -5.42 11.45 4.38
C TYR A 196 -5.90 10.69 5.62
N LEU A 197 -6.30 9.43 5.43
CA LEU A 197 -6.74 8.51 6.47
C LEU A 197 -5.85 7.28 6.49
N VAL A 198 -5.34 6.93 7.68
CA VAL A 198 -4.59 5.69 7.93
C VAL A 198 -5.48 4.70 8.68
N VAL A 199 -5.57 3.47 8.20
CA VAL A 199 -6.18 2.35 8.92
C VAL A 199 -5.08 1.41 9.41
N ALA A 200 -5.04 1.14 10.71
CA ALA A 200 -4.05 0.23 11.29
C ALA A 200 -4.69 -0.59 12.42
N ASN A 201 -4.25 -1.84 12.59
CA ASN A 201 -4.70 -2.68 13.67
C ASN A 201 -3.75 -2.57 14.87
N PRO A 202 -4.20 -2.11 16.05
CA PRO A 202 -3.35 -1.93 17.22
C PRO A 202 -2.87 -3.25 17.85
N TYR A 203 -3.27 -4.40 17.31
CA TYR A 203 -2.89 -5.75 17.75
C TYR A 203 -2.06 -6.52 16.72
N ASP A 204 -1.66 -5.87 15.62
CA ASP A 204 -0.81 -6.41 14.57
C ASP A 204 0.65 -6.52 15.05
N LEU A 205 0.91 -7.42 16.00
CA LEU A 205 2.26 -7.82 16.44
C LEU A 205 2.61 -9.18 15.84
N ASN A 206 1.75 -10.17 16.08
CA ASN A 206 1.84 -11.54 15.57
C ASN A 206 0.45 -12.15 15.49
N ALA A 207 0.32 -13.25 14.75
CA ALA A 207 -0.97 -13.91 14.50
C ALA A 207 -1.73 -14.24 15.81
N LYS A 208 -1.02 -14.67 16.85
CA LYS A 208 -1.61 -14.98 18.15
C LYS A 208 -2.23 -13.73 18.81
N THR A 209 -1.54 -12.60 18.76
CA THR A 209 -2.03 -11.35 19.34
C THR A 209 -3.27 -10.87 18.60
N LEU A 210 -3.31 -11.03 17.27
CA LEU A 210 -4.50 -10.75 16.47
C LEU A 210 -5.67 -11.66 16.86
N GLU A 211 -5.46 -12.97 16.92
CA GLU A 211 -6.49 -13.96 17.28
C GLU A 211 -7.11 -13.69 18.66
N GLU A 212 -6.29 -13.35 19.64
CA GLU A 212 -6.74 -13.13 21.02
C GLU A 212 -7.49 -11.80 21.21
N ASN A 213 -7.23 -10.79 20.36
CA ASN A 213 -7.68 -9.41 20.60
C ASN A 213 -8.54 -8.80 19.48
N THR A 214 -8.60 -9.41 18.30
CA THR A 214 -9.39 -8.92 17.16
C THR A 214 -10.76 -9.60 17.12
N PRO A 215 -11.87 -8.88 17.29
CA PRO A 215 -13.20 -9.47 17.24
C PRO A 215 -13.49 -10.14 15.88
N SER A 216 -14.13 -11.31 15.93
CA SER A 216 -14.47 -12.11 14.73
C SER A 216 -13.26 -12.46 13.86
N TYR A 217 -12.06 -12.57 14.44
CA TYR A 217 -10.88 -13.03 13.74
C TYR A 217 -11.06 -14.47 13.25
N ASN A 218 -10.67 -14.73 12.00
CA ASN A 218 -10.68 -16.06 11.43
C ASN A 218 -9.29 -16.68 11.56
N GLU A 219 -9.16 -17.81 12.26
CA GLU A 219 -7.89 -18.52 12.43
C GLU A 219 -7.21 -18.86 11.09
N TYR A 220 -7.98 -19.03 10.00
CA TYR A 220 -7.44 -19.24 8.65
C TYR A 220 -6.61 -18.04 8.15
N ASP A 221 -6.93 -16.82 8.60
CA ASP A 221 -6.20 -15.61 8.21
C ASP A 221 -4.74 -15.64 8.69
N SER A 222 -4.44 -16.38 9.75
CA SER A 222 -3.09 -16.52 10.31
C SER A 222 -2.08 -17.10 9.31
N LEU A 223 -2.54 -17.84 8.29
CA LEU A 223 -1.68 -18.34 7.20
C LEU A 223 -1.10 -17.22 6.33
N PHE A 224 -1.78 -16.08 6.30
CA PHE A 224 -1.48 -14.91 5.48
C PHE A 224 -1.08 -13.71 6.32
N HIS A 225 -0.72 -13.92 7.60
CA HIS A 225 -0.27 -12.86 8.46
C HIS A 225 1.21 -12.52 8.23
N ILE A 226 1.52 -11.22 8.26
CA ILE A 226 2.89 -10.71 8.25
C ILE A 226 3.04 -9.83 9.48
N ASP A 227 3.95 -10.22 10.35
CA ASP A 227 4.09 -9.65 11.69
C ASP A 227 4.46 -8.16 11.68
N ALA A 228 3.88 -7.43 12.63
CA ALA A 228 4.29 -6.10 13.07
C ALA A 228 4.24 -4.95 12.04
N LEU A 229 3.62 -5.14 10.87
CA LEU A 229 3.60 -4.12 9.81
C LEU A 229 2.98 -2.78 10.26
N SER A 230 1.97 -2.82 11.13
CA SER A 230 1.34 -1.63 11.69
C SER A 230 2.28 -0.77 12.54
N ALA A 231 3.43 -1.28 12.98
CA ALA A 231 4.41 -0.53 13.78
C ALA A 231 4.88 0.77 13.12
N LEU A 232 4.87 0.82 11.79
CA LEU A 232 5.30 1.98 10.99
C LEU A 232 4.17 2.92 10.57
N ALA A 233 2.91 2.55 10.82
CA ALA A 233 1.76 3.41 10.57
C ALA A 233 1.83 4.79 11.27
N PRO A 234 2.35 4.92 12.52
CA PRO A 234 2.56 6.21 13.18
C PRO A 234 3.45 7.16 12.38
N THR A 235 4.51 6.65 11.73
CA THR A 235 5.43 7.46 10.92
C THR A 235 4.76 8.03 9.69
N VAL A 236 3.97 7.22 8.99
CA VAL A 236 3.23 7.65 7.79
C VAL A 236 2.09 8.59 8.17
N ALA A 237 1.38 8.30 9.27
CA ALA A 237 0.36 9.20 9.80
C ALA A 237 0.95 10.55 10.21
N ALA A 238 2.12 10.56 10.83
CA ALA A 238 2.83 11.76 11.24
C ALA A 238 3.26 12.63 10.05
N TYR A 239 3.78 11.99 8.99
CA TYR A 239 4.17 12.66 7.75
C TYR A 239 2.98 13.33 7.05
N HIS A 240 1.90 12.58 6.83
CA HIS A 240 0.71 13.05 6.12
C HIS A 240 -0.25 13.86 7.00
N ARG A 241 0.02 13.97 8.30
CA ARG A 241 -0.88 14.61 9.30
C ARG A 241 -2.28 13.97 9.28
N ALA A 242 -2.31 12.65 9.18
CA ALA A 242 -3.50 11.88 8.87
C ALA A 242 -4.47 11.75 10.05
N TYR A 243 -5.74 11.48 9.74
CA TYR A 243 -6.64 10.81 10.67
C TYR A 243 -6.23 9.34 10.78
N VAL A 244 -6.25 8.76 11.98
CA VAL A 244 -5.87 7.35 12.18
C VAL A 244 -7.05 6.58 12.75
N LEU A 245 -7.55 5.62 11.97
CA LEU A 245 -8.62 4.72 12.32
C LEU A 245 -8.04 3.41 12.87
N THR A 246 -8.31 3.13 14.14
CA THR A 246 -7.86 1.90 14.82
C THR A 246 -8.98 1.10 15.46
N ASP A 247 -10.16 1.71 15.57
CA ASP A 247 -11.31 1.12 16.23
C ASP A 247 -12.49 1.02 15.25
N TRP A 248 -12.83 -0.22 14.91
CA TRP A 248 -14.02 -0.60 14.15
C TRP A 248 -14.55 -1.94 14.68
N THR A 249 -15.85 -2.13 14.60
CA THR A 249 -16.50 -3.36 15.05
C THR A 249 -16.98 -4.17 13.86
N PRO A 250 -16.78 -5.50 13.84
CA PRO A 250 -17.38 -6.35 12.82
C PRO A 250 -18.89 -6.13 12.74
N SER A 251 -19.42 -6.17 11.53
CA SER A 251 -20.83 -5.93 11.26
C SER A 251 -21.41 -7.02 10.37
N THR A 252 -22.67 -7.36 10.59
CA THR A 252 -23.45 -8.28 9.75
C THR A 252 -24.50 -7.50 8.94
N GLU A 253 -24.32 -6.20 8.77
CA GLU A 253 -25.17 -5.39 7.91
C GLU A 253 -25.03 -5.87 6.46
N GLU A 254 -26.17 -6.09 5.80
CA GLU A 254 -26.19 -6.49 4.39
C GLU A 254 -25.84 -5.28 3.53
N ILE A 255 -24.70 -5.36 2.86
CA ILE A 255 -24.26 -4.38 1.87
C ILE A 255 -24.27 -5.09 0.53
N GLY A 256 -25.23 -4.75 -0.32
CA GLY A 256 -25.33 -5.35 -1.65
C GLY A 256 -25.41 -6.88 -1.62
N TYR A 257 -24.51 -7.54 -2.34
CA TYR A 257 -24.41 -9.00 -2.41
C TYR A 257 -23.30 -9.60 -1.53
N LEU A 258 -22.71 -8.81 -0.64
CA LEU A 258 -21.59 -9.24 0.19
C LEU A 258 -22.01 -10.32 1.18
N ASP A 259 -21.23 -11.40 1.26
CA ASP A 259 -21.41 -12.43 2.28
C ASP A 259 -20.99 -11.89 3.65
N THR A 260 -21.97 -11.70 4.54
CA THR A 260 -21.76 -11.11 5.87
C THR A 260 -20.96 -12.01 6.81
N GLU A 261 -21.00 -13.34 6.64
CA GLU A 261 -20.21 -14.25 7.46
C GLU A 261 -18.73 -14.16 7.09
N LEU A 262 -18.43 -14.14 5.79
CA LEU A 262 -17.06 -13.98 5.29
C LEU A 262 -16.50 -12.58 5.53
N ASN A 263 -17.32 -11.54 5.33
CA ASN A 263 -16.86 -10.15 5.30
C ASN A 263 -17.14 -9.35 6.57
N SER A 264 -17.58 -9.96 7.68
CA SER A 264 -18.05 -9.19 8.85
C SER A 264 -17.06 -8.11 9.33
N ARG A 265 -15.76 -8.43 9.37
CA ARG A 265 -14.70 -7.47 9.73
C ARG A 265 -14.52 -6.37 8.67
N ALA A 266 -14.55 -6.74 7.38
CA ALA A 266 -14.40 -5.81 6.27
C ALA A 266 -15.59 -4.85 6.16
N ILE A 267 -16.82 -5.35 6.30
CA ILE A 267 -18.07 -4.58 6.38
C ILE A 267 -18.01 -3.60 7.56
N GLY A 268 -17.58 -4.07 8.74
CA GLY A 268 -17.40 -3.23 9.91
C GLY A 268 -16.46 -2.05 9.68
N LEU A 269 -15.31 -2.29 9.05
CA LEU A 269 -14.35 -1.26 8.67
C LEU A 269 -14.96 -0.28 7.64
N TYR A 270 -15.60 -0.79 6.60
CA TYR A 270 -16.23 0.01 5.56
C TYR A 270 -17.32 0.93 6.11
N LEU A 271 -18.22 0.41 6.95
CA LEU A 271 -19.25 1.23 7.60
C LEU A 271 -18.64 2.32 8.50
N LYS A 272 -17.55 2.00 9.20
CA LYS A 272 -16.84 2.99 10.01
C LYS A 272 -16.19 4.07 9.14
N LEU A 273 -15.62 3.71 7.99
CA LEU A 273 -15.10 4.67 7.01
C LEU A 273 -16.22 5.58 6.48
N LYS A 274 -17.40 5.04 6.15
CA LYS A 274 -18.57 5.84 5.75
C LYS A 274 -19.03 6.78 6.87
N GLU A 275 -19.07 6.31 8.12
CA GLU A 275 -19.43 7.14 9.28
C GLU A 275 -18.44 8.31 9.45
N VAL A 276 -17.14 8.03 9.40
CA VAL A 276 -16.08 9.03 9.53
C VAL A 276 -16.15 10.02 8.36
N SER A 277 -16.31 9.52 7.14
CA SER A 277 -16.49 10.33 5.92
C SER A 277 -17.71 11.26 6.02
N GLY A 278 -18.87 10.72 6.38
CA GLY A 278 -20.09 11.52 6.57
C GLY A 278 -19.99 12.57 7.69
N THR A 279 -19.08 12.37 8.65
CA THR A 279 -18.87 13.30 9.77
C THR A 279 -17.84 14.40 9.45
N PHE A 280 -16.77 14.06 8.74
CA PHE A 280 -15.61 14.95 8.54
C PHE A 280 -15.40 15.41 7.09
N GLY A 281 -16.12 14.83 6.14
CA GLY A 281 -15.91 14.94 4.69
C GLY A 281 -15.26 13.68 4.13
N VAL A 282 -15.33 13.50 2.81
CA VAL A 282 -14.66 12.38 2.12
C VAL A 282 -13.14 12.59 2.18
N PRO A 283 -12.36 11.62 2.71
CA PRO A 283 -10.90 11.69 2.63
C PRO A 283 -10.48 11.46 1.18
N HIS A 284 -9.43 12.14 0.73
CA HIS A 284 -8.90 11.92 -0.61
C HIS A 284 -8.14 10.60 -0.70
N TYR A 285 -7.41 10.23 0.35
CA TYR A 285 -6.60 9.00 0.40
C TYR A 285 -6.92 8.14 1.62
N ILE A 286 -7.00 6.81 1.41
CA ILE A 286 -7.07 5.78 2.46
C ILE A 286 -5.86 4.86 2.34
N ALA A 287 -5.04 4.82 3.39
CA ALA A 287 -3.89 3.93 3.49
C ALA A 287 -4.12 2.84 4.54
N LEU A 288 -4.14 1.59 4.09
CA LEU A 288 -4.29 0.41 4.93
C LEU A 288 -2.91 -0.11 5.36
N PHE A 289 -2.71 -0.42 6.63
CA PHE A 289 -1.44 -0.99 7.13
C PHE A 289 -1.58 -2.45 7.53
N GLY A 290 -0.72 -3.29 6.95
CA GLY A 290 -0.63 -4.70 7.29
C GLY A 290 -1.22 -5.64 6.24
N SER A 291 -1.06 -6.94 6.48
CA SER A 291 -1.66 -7.97 5.62
C SER A 291 -3.18 -8.06 5.81
N ALA A 292 -3.84 -8.86 4.96
CA ALA A 292 -5.28 -9.10 5.05
C ALA A 292 -5.72 -9.66 6.43
N ALA A 293 -4.83 -10.32 7.17
CA ALA A 293 -5.12 -10.79 8.53
C ALA A 293 -5.25 -9.63 9.53
N ALA A 294 -4.40 -8.61 9.42
CA ALA A 294 -4.39 -7.45 10.31
C ALA A 294 -5.51 -6.46 9.96
N VAL A 295 -5.56 -6.04 8.69
CA VAL A 295 -6.59 -5.16 8.12
C VAL A 295 -7.23 -5.90 6.94
N PRO A 296 -8.52 -6.31 7.05
CA PRO A 296 -9.15 -7.22 6.09
C PRO A 296 -9.17 -6.66 4.67
N GLN A 297 -9.08 -7.56 3.68
CA GLN A 297 -9.55 -7.30 2.31
C GLN A 297 -10.99 -7.81 2.21
N PHE A 298 -11.82 -7.19 1.37
CA PHE A 298 -13.11 -7.79 1.04
C PHE A 298 -12.91 -9.09 0.26
N GLN A 299 -13.69 -10.11 0.61
CA GLN A 299 -13.76 -11.41 -0.06
C GLN A 299 -15.12 -11.51 -0.76
N LEU A 300 -15.18 -11.03 -2.00
CA LEU A 300 -16.41 -10.99 -2.79
C LEU A 300 -16.66 -12.36 -3.43
N PRO A 301 -17.88 -12.91 -3.42
CA PRO A 301 -18.15 -14.19 -4.05
C PRO A 301 -17.93 -14.14 -5.57
N ASP A 302 -17.09 -15.04 -6.10
CA ASP A 302 -16.89 -15.18 -7.55
C ASP A 302 -18.11 -15.90 -8.16
N THR A 303 -18.97 -15.09 -8.79
CA THR A 303 -20.17 -15.54 -9.50
C THR A 303 -19.98 -15.53 -11.02
N THR A 304 -18.77 -15.30 -11.53
CA THR A 304 -18.51 -15.06 -12.97
C THR A 304 -18.74 -16.24 -13.89
N SER A 305 -19.06 -17.43 -13.36
CA SER A 305 -19.40 -18.59 -14.17
C SER A 305 -20.34 -19.54 -13.44
N SER A 306 -21.27 -20.16 -14.15
CA SER A 306 -22.03 -21.31 -13.65
C SER A 306 -21.22 -22.60 -13.58
N ASP A 307 -20.04 -22.68 -14.23
CA ASP A 307 -19.07 -23.78 -14.07
C ASP A 307 -18.12 -23.50 -12.90
N PRO A 308 -18.15 -24.31 -11.82
CA PRO A 308 -17.27 -24.12 -10.66
C PRO A 308 -15.77 -24.28 -10.98
N ASN A 309 -15.40 -24.90 -12.11
CA ASN A 309 -14.01 -25.01 -12.54
C ASN A 309 -13.48 -23.75 -13.23
N SER A 310 -14.39 -22.86 -13.63
CA SER A 310 -14.10 -21.59 -14.28
C SER A 310 -14.14 -20.40 -13.29
N ARG A 311 -14.32 -20.68 -12.00
CA ARG A 311 -14.25 -19.71 -10.89
C ARG A 311 -12.89 -19.77 -10.20
N GLU A 312 -12.56 -18.71 -9.46
CA GLU A 312 -11.35 -18.65 -8.63
C GLU A 312 -11.20 -19.86 -7.69
N GLY A 313 -9.96 -20.12 -7.26
CA GLY A 313 -9.60 -21.32 -6.49
C GLY A 313 -10.47 -21.56 -5.24
N ASP A 314 -10.78 -20.49 -4.53
CA ASP A 314 -11.69 -20.41 -3.38
C ASP A 314 -13.07 -19.82 -3.75
N SER A 315 -13.29 -19.49 -5.02
CA SER A 315 -14.48 -18.78 -5.52
C SER A 315 -14.67 -17.42 -4.83
N LEU A 316 -13.56 -16.73 -4.53
CA LEU A 316 -13.56 -15.39 -3.94
C LEU A 316 -12.73 -14.42 -4.78
N VAL A 317 -13.09 -13.14 -4.71
CA VAL A 317 -12.35 -12.02 -5.31
C VAL A 317 -11.93 -11.08 -4.19
N ASN A 318 -10.62 -10.94 -3.99
CA ASN A 318 -10.08 -10.08 -2.96
C ASN A 318 -10.03 -8.62 -3.41
N SER A 319 -10.51 -7.69 -2.58
CA SER A 319 -10.65 -6.28 -2.95
C SER A 319 -10.32 -5.32 -1.81
N ASP A 320 -9.44 -4.36 -2.10
CA ASP A 320 -9.23 -3.16 -1.27
C ASP A 320 -10.02 -1.95 -1.79
N VAL A 321 -10.32 -1.89 -3.09
CA VAL A 321 -10.94 -0.71 -3.72
C VAL A 321 -12.33 -0.40 -3.18
N VAL A 322 -13.05 -1.40 -2.66
CA VAL A 322 -14.38 -1.22 -2.04
C VAL A 322 -14.32 -0.19 -0.90
N TYR A 323 -13.19 -0.06 -0.20
CA TYR A 323 -13.01 0.97 0.83
C TYR A 323 -13.01 2.40 0.28
N GLY A 324 -12.91 2.59 -1.04
CA GLY A 324 -12.96 3.89 -1.71
C GLY A 324 -14.37 4.36 -2.06
N PHE A 325 -15.40 3.53 -1.96
CA PHE A 325 -16.80 3.87 -2.27
C PHE A 325 -17.52 4.35 -1.00
N LEU A 326 -17.40 5.63 -0.67
CA LEU A 326 -17.78 6.17 0.64
C LEU A 326 -19.09 6.94 0.62
N ASP A 327 -19.50 7.47 -0.54
CA ASP A 327 -20.73 8.23 -0.68
C ASP A 327 -21.94 7.31 -0.97
N GLU A 328 -23.07 7.93 -1.32
CA GLU A 328 -24.34 7.23 -1.62
C GLU A 328 -24.41 6.73 -3.07
N ASP A 329 -23.49 7.17 -3.95
CA ASP A 329 -23.40 6.68 -5.32
C ASP A 329 -22.47 5.46 -5.39
N PRO A 330 -22.99 4.24 -5.57
CA PRO A 330 -22.15 3.05 -5.64
C PRO A 330 -21.34 2.96 -6.94
N TYR A 331 -21.57 3.87 -7.90
CA TYR A 331 -20.90 3.89 -9.20
C TYR A 331 -19.76 4.91 -9.29
N THR A 332 -19.32 5.45 -8.16
CA THR A 332 -18.17 6.36 -8.07
C THR A 332 -17.27 5.94 -6.92
N MET A 333 -15.99 5.69 -7.22
CA MET A 333 -14.94 5.55 -6.21
C MET A 333 -14.50 6.95 -5.78
N ASP A 334 -14.79 7.30 -4.53
CA ASP A 334 -14.62 8.64 -3.98
C ASP A 334 -13.20 8.89 -3.45
N ALA A 335 -12.61 7.88 -2.80
CA ALA A 335 -11.29 7.96 -2.17
C ALA A 335 -10.30 6.99 -2.83
N SER A 336 -9.05 7.44 -2.99
CA SER A 336 -7.95 6.65 -3.52
C SER A 336 -7.42 5.70 -2.44
N VAL A 337 -7.41 4.39 -2.69
CA VAL A 337 -7.04 3.36 -1.70
C VAL A 337 -5.68 2.74 -2.03
N GLY A 338 -4.82 2.63 -1.02
CA GLY A 338 -3.55 1.91 -1.10
C GLY A 338 -3.26 1.13 0.18
N ARG A 339 -2.40 0.11 0.08
CA ARG A 339 -2.01 -0.73 1.23
C ARG A 339 -0.50 -0.77 1.41
N PHE A 340 -0.03 -0.40 2.59
CA PHE A 340 1.34 -0.63 3.04
C PHE A 340 1.49 -2.08 3.50
N ILE A 341 2.08 -2.90 2.65
CA ILE A 341 2.38 -4.31 2.87
C ILE A 341 3.73 -4.66 2.24
N ASN A 342 4.47 -5.55 2.87
CA ASN A 342 5.73 -6.07 2.36
C ASN A 342 5.99 -7.47 2.96
N LEU A 343 7.04 -8.18 2.56
CA LEU A 343 7.34 -9.53 3.08
C LEU A 343 7.58 -9.58 4.60
N ASN A 344 8.07 -8.47 5.16
CA ASN A 344 8.34 -8.31 6.58
C ASN A 344 8.47 -6.81 6.91
N LEU A 345 8.67 -6.51 8.19
CA LEU A 345 8.79 -5.15 8.69
C LEU A 345 10.06 -4.42 8.21
N GLN A 346 11.19 -5.12 7.99
CA GLN A 346 12.40 -4.53 7.41
C GLN A 346 12.12 -4.00 5.99
N GLY A 347 11.49 -4.82 5.15
CA GLY A 347 11.06 -4.46 3.80
C GLY A 347 10.10 -3.28 3.79
N LEU A 348 9.12 -3.26 4.69
CA LEU A 348 8.18 -2.13 4.80
C LEU A 348 8.88 -0.83 5.24
N SER A 349 9.82 -0.90 6.20
CA SER A 349 10.62 0.26 6.62
C SER A 349 11.46 0.83 5.47
N ASN A 350 12.01 -0.05 4.63
CA ASN A 350 12.74 0.32 3.44
C ASN A 350 11.82 0.98 2.41
N GLN A 351 10.65 0.39 2.14
CA GLN A 351 9.64 0.95 1.24
C GLN A 351 9.24 2.37 1.65
N ILE A 352 8.86 2.58 2.91
CA ILE A 352 8.45 3.91 3.43
C ILE A 352 9.60 4.92 3.32
N THR A 353 10.82 4.52 3.70
CA THR A 353 12.00 5.39 3.59
C THR A 353 12.26 5.80 2.13
N ARG A 354 12.16 4.85 1.18
CA ARG A 354 12.34 5.12 -0.25
C ARG A 354 11.25 6.03 -0.81
N THR A 355 10.01 5.88 -0.35
CA THR A 355 8.88 6.74 -0.73
C THR A 355 9.09 8.18 -0.23
N PHE A 356 9.38 8.39 1.06
CA PHE A 356 9.44 9.73 1.65
C PHE A 356 10.73 10.48 1.35
N LEU A 357 11.80 9.76 1.04
CA LEU A 357 13.07 10.34 0.63
C LEU A 357 13.31 10.22 -0.88
N TYR A 358 12.27 9.93 -1.67
CA TYR A 358 12.35 9.74 -3.12
C TYR A 358 13.21 10.81 -3.81
N GLU A 359 13.01 12.08 -3.45
CA GLU A 359 13.72 13.22 -4.02
C GLU A 359 15.22 13.28 -3.65
N ARG A 360 15.64 12.65 -2.55
CA ARG A 360 17.05 12.60 -2.11
C ARG A 360 17.90 11.59 -2.88
N PHE A 361 17.29 10.63 -3.58
CA PHE A 361 18.04 9.66 -4.38
C PHE A 361 18.77 10.33 -5.53
N SER A 362 19.95 9.81 -5.90
CA SER A 362 20.59 10.17 -7.17
C SER A 362 19.61 9.97 -8.33
N PRO A 363 19.39 10.95 -9.22
CA PRO A 363 18.44 10.82 -10.33
C PRO A 363 18.93 9.87 -11.42
N THR A 364 20.21 9.48 -11.39
CA THR A 364 20.84 8.64 -12.40
C THR A 364 21.37 7.33 -11.83
N ILE A 365 21.21 6.24 -12.60
CA ILE A 365 21.74 4.91 -12.33
C ILE A 365 22.62 4.47 -13.51
N VAL A 366 23.67 3.69 -13.23
CA VAL A 366 24.48 3.04 -14.26
C VAL A 366 23.96 1.61 -14.43
N ALA A 367 23.42 1.31 -15.60
CA ALA A 367 22.92 -0.01 -15.97
C ALA A 367 23.91 -0.72 -16.90
N GLU A 368 24.24 -1.97 -16.57
CA GLU A 368 25.19 -2.80 -17.31
C GLU A 368 24.45 -3.80 -18.20
N TYR A 369 24.03 -3.35 -19.38
CA TYR A 369 23.42 -4.20 -20.40
C TYR A 369 24.47 -5.09 -21.08
N SER A 370 24.03 -6.17 -21.73
CA SER A 370 24.88 -7.06 -22.52
C SER A 370 25.59 -6.35 -23.68
N THR A 371 25.03 -5.22 -24.14
CA THR A 371 25.57 -4.37 -25.20
C THR A 371 26.54 -3.29 -24.69
N GLY A 372 26.63 -3.07 -23.38
CA GLY A 372 27.50 -2.07 -22.74
C GLY A 372 26.86 -1.40 -21.53
N HIS A 373 27.57 -0.45 -20.93
CA HIS A 373 27.02 0.36 -19.84
C HIS A 373 26.28 1.58 -20.37
N LYS A 374 25.17 1.94 -19.72
CA LYS A 374 24.40 3.16 -19.99
C LYS A 374 24.10 3.86 -18.67
N THR A 375 24.29 5.18 -18.63
CA THR A 375 23.78 6.01 -17.54
C THR A 375 22.36 6.41 -17.89
N VAL A 376 21.41 6.08 -17.02
CA VAL A 376 19.97 6.27 -17.21
C VAL A 376 19.45 7.20 -16.13
N GLU A 377 18.69 8.24 -16.51
CA GLU A 377 17.92 9.05 -15.58
C GLU A 377 16.64 8.30 -15.23
N TRP A 378 16.72 7.43 -14.22
CA TRP A 378 15.68 6.43 -13.94
C TRP A 378 14.32 7.07 -13.66
N ARG A 379 14.28 8.27 -13.06
CA ARG A 379 13.04 9.01 -12.78
C ARG A 379 12.25 9.41 -14.03
N ARG A 380 12.90 9.45 -15.19
CA ARG A 380 12.31 9.77 -16.49
C ARG A 380 12.39 8.58 -17.46
N HIS A 381 12.70 7.39 -16.94
CA HIS A 381 12.87 6.19 -17.73
C HIS A 381 11.87 5.12 -17.34
N GLY A 382 11.13 4.60 -18.32
CA GLY A 382 10.20 3.49 -18.14
C GLY A 382 10.73 2.17 -18.72
N THR A 383 10.17 1.06 -18.26
CA THR A 383 10.22 -0.22 -18.97
C THR A 383 8.81 -0.71 -19.21
N SER A 384 8.49 -1.02 -20.47
CA SER A 384 7.20 -1.57 -20.87
C SER A 384 7.41 -2.96 -21.46
N LEU A 385 6.62 -3.92 -20.96
CA LEU A 385 6.77 -5.34 -21.24
C LEU A 385 5.45 -5.96 -21.71
N SER A 386 5.47 -6.66 -22.84
CA SER A 386 4.33 -7.40 -23.37
C SER A 386 4.56 -8.91 -23.27
N GLY A 387 3.60 -9.63 -22.66
CA GLY A 387 3.69 -11.07 -22.46
C GLY A 387 3.69 -11.87 -23.77
N PHE A 388 4.34 -13.02 -23.78
CA PHE A 388 4.57 -13.85 -24.97
C PHE A 388 3.28 -14.26 -25.69
N GLN A 389 2.31 -14.82 -24.96
CA GLN A 389 1.08 -15.32 -25.59
C GLN A 389 0.24 -14.19 -26.18
N ILE A 390 0.09 -13.07 -25.44
CA ILE A 390 -0.59 -11.87 -25.92
C ILE A 390 0.06 -11.38 -27.22
N THR A 391 1.37 -11.25 -27.19
CA THR A 391 2.13 -10.62 -28.26
C THR A 391 2.26 -11.51 -29.50
N TYR A 392 2.60 -12.78 -29.35
CA TYR A 392 3.01 -13.64 -30.46
C TYR A 392 1.98 -14.71 -30.84
N GLN A 393 1.20 -15.22 -29.89
CA GLN A 393 0.14 -16.19 -30.20
C GLN A 393 -1.13 -15.49 -30.65
N ARG A 394 -1.57 -14.47 -29.89
CA ARG A 394 -2.76 -13.67 -30.21
C ARG A 394 -2.49 -12.57 -31.23
N ARG A 395 -1.21 -12.23 -31.46
CA ARG A 395 -0.73 -11.21 -32.42
C ARG A 395 -1.22 -9.80 -32.10
N GLN A 396 -1.27 -9.48 -30.82
CA GLN A 396 -1.63 -8.14 -30.38
C GLN A 396 -0.55 -7.13 -30.76
N ALA A 397 -0.93 -5.99 -31.33
CA ALA A 397 0.01 -5.10 -32.02
C ALA A 397 0.60 -3.99 -31.12
N THR A 398 -0.16 -3.51 -30.15
CA THR A 398 0.23 -2.42 -29.23
C THR A 398 0.11 -2.75 -27.73
N PRO A 399 0.18 -4.03 -27.27
CA PRO A 399 -0.03 -4.35 -25.87
C PRO A 399 1.02 -3.66 -24.98
N ALA A 400 0.58 -3.19 -23.81
CA ALA A 400 1.40 -2.59 -22.77
C ALA A 400 2.22 -1.36 -23.21
N ARG A 401 1.90 -0.63 -24.28
CA ARG A 401 2.65 0.58 -24.64
C ARG A 401 2.28 1.73 -23.71
N PHE A 402 3.26 2.51 -23.27
CA PHE A 402 2.99 3.83 -22.69
C PHE A 402 2.40 4.72 -23.77
N PHE A 403 1.09 4.99 -23.65
CA PHE A 403 0.38 5.95 -24.48
C PHE A 403 0.54 7.31 -23.81
N CYS A 404 1.61 8.02 -24.16
CA CYS A 404 1.98 9.29 -23.56
C CYS A 404 2.04 10.41 -24.59
N ARG A 405 1.83 11.64 -24.11
CA ARG A 405 2.19 12.85 -24.85
C ARG A 405 3.68 12.77 -25.22
N ASP A 406 4.00 13.20 -26.45
CA ASP A 406 5.33 13.15 -27.09
C ASP A 406 6.52 13.00 -26.14
N LEU A 407 6.92 11.74 -25.88
CA LEU A 407 7.93 11.38 -24.87
C LEU A 407 9.27 12.09 -25.09
N ASP A 408 9.63 12.38 -26.34
CA ASP A 408 10.88 13.04 -26.69
C ASP A 408 10.88 14.52 -26.25
N ASP A 409 9.76 15.23 -26.43
CA ASP A 409 9.58 16.61 -25.96
C ASP A 409 9.50 16.69 -24.42
N GLU A 410 8.99 15.63 -23.80
CA GLU A 410 8.88 15.46 -22.35
C GLU A 410 10.21 15.08 -21.68
N GLY A 411 11.21 14.70 -22.48
CA GLY A 411 12.48 14.16 -21.99
C GLY A 411 12.31 12.83 -21.24
N MET A 412 11.22 12.11 -21.52
CA MET A 412 10.98 10.76 -21.05
C MET A 412 11.53 9.75 -22.06
N THR A 413 12.01 8.62 -21.56
CA THR A 413 12.46 7.51 -22.40
C THR A 413 11.91 6.20 -21.85
N TYR A 414 11.80 5.17 -22.68
CA TYR A 414 11.45 3.86 -22.16
C TYR A 414 12.01 2.73 -23.01
N ASP A 415 12.31 1.61 -22.36
CA ASP A 415 12.62 0.36 -23.03
C ASP A 415 11.30 -0.38 -23.32
N TYR A 416 11.04 -0.69 -24.61
CA TYR A 416 9.84 -1.43 -25.04
C TYR A 416 10.16 -2.86 -25.46
N TYR A 417 9.59 -3.84 -24.76
CA TYR A 417 9.73 -5.27 -25.02
C TYR A 417 8.42 -5.86 -25.55
N GLY A 418 8.27 -5.90 -26.89
CA GLY A 418 7.03 -6.31 -27.58
C GLY A 418 7.26 -7.01 -28.94
N PRO A 419 6.21 -7.15 -29.78
CA PRO A 419 6.29 -7.96 -31.01
C PRO A 419 7.21 -7.36 -32.05
N SER A 420 7.91 -8.22 -32.81
CA SER A 420 8.58 -7.84 -34.06
C SER A 420 7.68 -8.13 -35.28
N GLY A 421 7.64 -7.22 -36.27
CA GLY A 421 6.82 -7.35 -37.50
C GLY A 421 5.56 -6.47 -37.53
N VAL A 422 4.65 -6.70 -38.50
CA VAL A 422 3.49 -5.90 -39.04
C VAL A 422 3.04 -4.59 -38.34
N GLY A 423 3.04 -4.45 -37.00
CA GLY A 423 2.92 -3.17 -36.28
C GLY A 423 4.18 -2.28 -36.32
N HIS A 424 5.30 -2.83 -36.80
CA HIS A 424 6.65 -2.28 -36.92
C HIS A 424 6.78 -1.02 -37.80
N ASN A 425 5.85 -0.79 -38.73
CA ASN A 425 5.96 0.32 -39.68
C ASN A 425 5.31 1.62 -39.22
N LEU A 426 4.69 1.63 -38.03
CA LEU A 426 3.90 2.78 -37.55
C LEU A 426 4.52 3.47 -36.32
N LEU A 427 5.44 2.83 -35.57
CA LEU A 427 5.91 3.32 -34.26
C LEU A 427 7.38 2.87 -33.99
N PRO A 428 8.16 3.56 -33.13
CA PRO A 428 9.62 3.36 -32.95
C PRO A 428 10.03 1.92 -32.59
N ASP A 429 11.28 1.58 -32.94
CA ASP A 429 11.81 0.22 -32.94
C ASP A 429 11.77 -0.43 -31.53
N PRO A 430 11.15 -1.61 -31.37
CA PRO A 430 11.20 -2.36 -30.11
C PRO A 430 12.65 -2.76 -29.79
N VAL A 431 12.96 -2.87 -28.49
CA VAL A 431 14.22 -3.46 -28.04
C VAL A 431 14.10 -4.96 -28.28
N GLU A 432 14.74 -5.50 -29.34
CA GLU A 432 14.84 -6.95 -29.51
C GLU A 432 15.55 -7.53 -28.28
N PRO A 433 14.89 -8.35 -27.45
CA PRO A 433 15.50 -8.81 -26.22
C PRO A 433 16.63 -9.78 -26.54
N THR A 434 17.86 -9.44 -26.15
CA THR A 434 19.03 -10.30 -26.38
C THR A 434 19.26 -11.30 -25.25
N THR A 435 18.87 -10.99 -23.99
CA THR A 435 19.05 -11.87 -22.82
C THR A 435 18.08 -11.56 -21.66
N GLU A 436 17.91 -12.51 -20.71
CA GLU A 436 17.27 -12.28 -19.39
C GLU A 436 17.97 -11.16 -18.60
N THR A 437 19.30 -11.13 -18.65
CA THR A 437 20.12 -10.11 -17.98
C THR A 437 19.72 -8.69 -18.41
N ASP A 438 19.46 -8.47 -19.70
CA ASP A 438 19.06 -7.14 -20.19
C ASP A 438 17.71 -6.69 -19.62
N ILE A 439 16.75 -7.60 -19.45
CA ILE A 439 15.45 -7.29 -18.87
C ILE A 439 15.60 -6.93 -17.39
N THR A 440 16.33 -7.76 -16.63
CA THR A 440 16.64 -7.45 -15.23
C THR A 440 17.29 -6.08 -15.09
N LYS A 441 18.24 -5.73 -15.97
CA LYS A 441 18.91 -4.44 -15.94
C LYS A 441 18.00 -3.27 -16.31
N SER A 442 17.04 -3.48 -17.21
CA SER A 442 16.02 -2.48 -17.56
C SER A 442 15.10 -2.18 -16.39
N LEU A 443 14.64 -3.24 -15.69
CA LEU A 443 13.86 -3.08 -14.44
C LEU A 443 14.67 -2.31 -13.40
N GLN A 444 15.96 -2.62 -13.22
CA GLN A 444 16.83 -1.91 -12.28
C GLN A 444 17.23 -0.48 -12.72
N ALA A 445 16.86 -0.06 -13.93
CA ALA A 445 17.16 1.26 -14.48
C ALA A 445 15.93 2.17 -14.64
N SER A 446 14.73 1.68 -14.29
CA SER A 446 13.47 2.35 -14.61
C SER A 446 12.75 2.86 -13.38
N GLY A 447 12.17 4.06 -13.44
CA GLY A 447 11.26 4.60 -12.44
C GLY A 447 9.82 4.14 -12.64
N PHE A 448 9.50 3.67 -13.84
CA PHE A 448 8.16 3.20 -14.21
C PHE A 448 8.25 1.82 -14.86
N VAL A 449 7.47 0.85 -14.40
CA VAL A 449 7.44 -0.49 -15.00
C VAL A 449 6.01 -0.89 -15.31
N ALA A 450 5.74 -1.13 -16.59
CA ALA A 450 4.43 -1.51 -17.07
C ALA A 450 4.47 -2.89 -17.70
N TYR A 451 3.54 -3.77 -17.32
CA TYR A 451 3.43 -5.09 -17.91
C TYR A 451 1.98 -5.44 -18.24
N ARG A 452 1.80 -6.10 -19.39
CA ARG A 452 0.56 -6.79 -19.74
C ARG A 452 0.87 -8.20 -20.19
N GLY A 453 0.27 -9.19 -19.55
CA GLY A 453 0.56 -10.59 -19.89
C GLY A 453 -0.03 -11.59 -18.92
N HIS A 454 0.53 -12.79 -18.92
CA HIS A 454 0.19 -13.79 -17.92
C HIS A 454 0.88 -13.50 -16.60
N GLY A 455 0.27 -13.95 -15.52
CA GLY A 455 0.75 -13.85 -14.16
C GLY A 455 0.25 -15.05 -13.37
N SER A 456 0.88 -15.26 -12.24
CA SER A 456 0.37 -16.08 -11.16
C SER A 456 0.67 -15.39 -9.84
N GLU A 457 0.16 -15.94 -8.75
CA GLU A 457 0.47 -15.51 -7.40
C GLU A 457 1.97 -15.60 -7.06
N THR A 458 2.75 -16.39 -7.80
CA THR A 458 4.18 -16.60 -7.56
C THR A 458 5.11 -16.15 -8.71
N GLY A 459 4.59 -15.55 -9.78
CA GLY A 459 5.41 -15.09 -10.90
C GLY A 459 4.70 -14.16 -11.87
N SER A 460 5.47 -13.34 -12.59
CA SER A 460 4.96 -12.46 -13.64
C SER A 460 5.99 -12.26 -14.77
N LEU A 461 5.68 -11.42 -15.76
CA LEU A 461 6.59 -11.15 -16.90
C LEU A 461 6.90 -12.37 -17.79
N TYR A 462 5.89 -13.11 -18.23
CA TYR A 462 6.04 -14.30 -19.10
C TYR A 462 6.45 -13.90 -20.53
N MET A 463 7.75 -13.93 -20.90
CA MET A 463 8.30 -13.33 -22.14
C MET A 463 9.26 -14.22 -22.96
N ILE A 464 9.49 -13.88 -24.25
CA ILE A 464 10.31 -14.65 -25.21
C ILE A 464 11.75 -14.96 -24.76
N SER A 465 12.47 -14.00 -24.20
CA SER A 465 13.89 -14.17 -23.87
C SER A 465 14.08 -15.17 -22.73
N TYR A 466 13.18 -15.18 -21.75
CA TYR A 466 13.10 -16.24 -20.73
C TYR A 466 12.68 -17.59 -21.33
N VAL A 467 11.97 -17.58 -22.48
CA VAL A 467 11.54 -18.78 -23.22
C VAL A 467 12.67 -19.43 -24.03
N THR A 468 13.69 -18.67 -24.46
CA THR A 468 14.81 -19.20 -25.26
C THR A 468 15.77 -20.12 -24.47
N THR A 469 15.69 -20.12 -23.14
CA THR A 469 16.42 -21.02 -22.25
C THR A 469 15.59 -22.27 -21.90
N SER A 470 15.20 -23.06 -22.90
CA SER A 470 14.58 -24.40 -22.77
C SER A 470 13.27 -24.56 -21.98
N ASP A 471 12.78 -23.52 -21.32
CA ASP A 471 11.50 -23.49 -20.59
C ASP A 471 10.49 -22.65 -21.38
N PRO A 472 9.48 -23.25 -22.03
CA PRO A 472 8.53 -22.54 -22.89
C PRO A 472 7.64 -21.51 -22.18
N ASP A 473 7.73 -21.39 -20.85
CA ASP A 473 6.91 -20.51 -19.99
C ASP A 473 7.74 -19.52 -19.15
N GLY A 474 8.94 -19.16 -19.64
CA GLY A 474 9.88 -18.28 -18.94
C GLY A 474 9.25 -17.04 -18.25
N VAL A 475 9.44 -16.93 -16.94
CA VAL A 475 8.73 -16.05 -15.99
C VAL A 475 9.73 -15.44 -15.00
N LEU A 476 9.55 -14.17 -14.59
CA LEU A 476 10.22 -13.62 -13.42
C LEU A 476 9.53 -14.17 -12.17
N ARG A 477 10.19 -15.10 -11.48
CA ARG A 477 9.65 -15.74 -10.26
C ARG A 477 9.77 -14.81 -9.07
N SER A 478 8.94 -15.06 -8.06
CA SER A 478 8.94 -14.24 -6.84
C SER A 478 10.30 -14.22 -6.16
N GLU A 479 11.00 -15.34 -6.07
CA GLU A 479 12.34 -15.38 -5.49
C GLU A 479 13.34 -14.54 -6.28
N GLU A 480 13.23 -14.51 -7.61
CA GLU A 480 14.11 -13.70 -8.47
C GLU A 480 13.75 -12.21 -8.38
N ALA A 481 12.45 -11.88 -8.30
CA ALA A 481 11.96 -10.53 -8.10
C ALA A 481 12.46 -9.94 -6.77
N ARG A 482 12.54 -10.77 -5.73
CA ARG A 482 13.07 -10.37 -4.42
C ARG A 482 14.52 -9.95 -4.47
N GLU A 483 15.35 -10.62 -5.26
CA GLU A 483 16.80 -10.33 -5.34
C GLU A 483 17.11 -9.10 -6.22
N LEU A 484 16.11 -8.46 -6.82
CA LEU A 484 16.30 -7.22 -7.57
C LEU A 484 16.73 -6.09 -6.63
N LEU A 485 17.62 -5.22 -7.11
CA LEU A 485 17.93 -3.94 -6.48
C LEU A 485 17.35 -2.82 -7.32
N LEU A 486 16.03 -2.68 -7.26
CA LEU A 486 15.27 -1.70 -8.03
C LEU A 486 15.62 -0.28 -7.56
N PRO A 487 15.37 0.77 -8.36
CA PRO A 487 15.20 2.12 -7.84
C PRO A 487 13.84 2.27 -7.13
N PRO A 488 13.54 3.42 -6.50
CA PRO A 488 12.22 3.73 -5.96
C PRO A 488 11.13 3.84 -7.06
N GLN A 489 10.83 2.74 -7.74
CA GLN A 489 9.98 2.72 -8.92
C GLN A 489 8.51 2.45 -8.60
N VAL A 490 7.64 2.87 -9.52
CA VAL A 490 6.23 2.47 -9.59
C VAL A 490 6.09 1.38 -10.64
N ALA A 491 5.43 0.27 -10.29
CA ALA A 491 5.11 -0.78 -11.23
C ALA A 491 3.60 -1.03 -11.29
N PHE A 492 3.07 -1.27 -12.48
CA PHE A 492 1.68 -1.68 -12.68
C PHE A 492 1.62 -2.87 -13.65
N PHE A 493 1.09 -3.98 -13.16
CA PHE A 493 1.14 -5.26 -13.84
C PHE A 493 -0.27 -5.78 -14.08
N VAL A 494 -0.76 -5.63 -15.31
CA VAL A 494 -2.04 -6.21 -15.75
C VAL A 494 -1.81 -7.68 -16.11
N ALA A 495 -1.91 -8.52 -15.09
CA ALA A 495 -1.71 -9.96 -15.17
C ALA A 495 -2.40 -10.68 -14.00
N CYS A 496 -2.85 -11.91 -14.24
CA CYS A 496 -3.64 -12.68 -13.27
C CYS A 496 -2.92 -12.88 -11.93
N MET A 497 -3.62 -12.63 -10.81
CA MET A 497 -3.26 -12.99 -9.43
C MET A 497 -1.89 -12.52 -8.91
N ASN A 498 -1.14 -11.71 -9.65
CA ASN A 498 0.21 -11.29 -9.27
C ASN A 498 0.25 -10.38 -8.03
N ALA A 499 -0.91 -9.84 -7.63
CA ALA A 499 -1.11 -9.09 -6.41
C ALA A 499 -1.96 -9.86 -5.38
N LYS A 500 -2.15 -11.18 -5.50
CA LYS A 500 -2.89 -11.95 -4.49
C LYS A 500 -2.08 -12.06 -3.19
N ILE A 501 -2.67 -11.70 -2.05
CA ILE A 501 -2.06 -11.78 -0.71
C ILE A 501 -2.88 -12.60 0.30
N HIS A 502 -4.05 -13.08 -0.09
CA HIS A 502 -4.96 -13.88 0.74
C HIS A 502 -5.70 -14.91 -0.11
N GLY A 503 -6.00 -16.07 0.48
CA GLY A 503 -6.82 -17.09 -0.16
C GLY A 503 -6.03 -18.06 -1.03
N LYS A 504 -6.68 -18.56 -2.09
CA LYS A 504 -6.14 -19.66 -2.92
C LYS A 504 -5.79 -19.26 -4.34
N GLY A 505 -4.79 -19.93 -4.91
CA GLY A 505 -4.43 -19.80 -6.33
C GLY A 505 -5.47 -20.43 -7.27
N PHE A 506 -5.36 -20.16 -8.57
CA PHE A 506 -6.26 -20.67 -9.62
C PHE A 506 -5.65 -21.84 -10.43
N GLY A 507 -6.49 -22.58 -11.15
CA GLY A 507 -6.06 -23.65 -12.07
C GLY A 507 -5.75 -24.99 -11.38
N SER A 508 -4.66 -25.65 -11.79
CA SER A 508 -4.26 -26.97 -11.25
C SER A 508 -3.70 -26.92 -9.82
N HIS A 509 -3.44 -25.72 -9.31
CA HIS A 509 -2.85 -25.47 -8.00
C HIS A 509 -3.79 -24.59 -7.14
N LYS A 510 -4.96 -25.14 -6.77
CA LYS A 510 -5.92 -24.51 -5.83
C LYS A 510 -5.47 -24.59 -4.37
N GLU A 511 -4.17 -24.46 -4.12
CA GLU A 511 -3.58 -24.50 -2.80
C GLU A 511 -3.66 -23.12 -2.13
N ASP A 512 -3.53 -23.09 -0.80
CA ASP A 512 -3.43 -21.83 -0.07
C ASP A 512 -2.17 -21.08 -0.54
N LEU A 513 -2.31 -19.77 -0.76
CA LEU A 513 -1.19 -18.91 -1.13
C LEU A 513 -0.07 -19.03 -0.10
N ASN A 514 1.15 -19.26 -0.56
CA ASN A 514 2.32 -19.04 0.27
C ASN A 514 2.68 -17.55 0.21
N ILE A 515 2.28 -16.79 1.25
CA ILE A 515 2.46 -15.33 1.27
C ILE A 515 3.93 -14.88 1.11
N SER A 516 4.89 -15.69 1.58
CA SER A 516 6.33 -15.39 1.40
C SER A 516 6.79 -15.48 -0.06
N ARG A 517 5.99 -16.14 -0.91
CA ARG A 517 6.21 -16.28 -2.35
C ARG A 517 5.22 -15.45 -3.17
N ALA A 518 4.45 -14.55 -2.55
CA ALA A 518 3.56 -13.65 -3.29
C ALA A 518 4.39 -12.70 -4.17
N PHE A 519 4.09 -12.65 -5.47
CA PHE A 519 4.91 -11.91 -6.44
C PHE A 519 5.01 -10.42 -6.11
N ALA A 520 3.88 -9.73 -5.91
CA ALA A 520 3.90 -8.29 -5.62
C ALA A 520 4.69 -7.96 -4.35
N LEU A 521 4.64 -8.81 -3.31
CA LEU A 521 5.40 -8.59 -2.07
C LEU A 521 6.90 -8.76 -2.29
N ASN A 522 7.31 -9.77 -3.06
CA ASN A 522 8.71 -9.95 -3.40
C ASN A 522 9.23 -8.84 -4.32
N TYR A 523 8.41 -8.33 -5.24
CA TYR A 523 8.78 -7.20 -6.09
C TYR A 523 8.92 -5.88 -5.30
N LEU A 524 8.03 -5.63 -4.34
CA LEU A 524 8.17 -4.54 -3.37
C LEU A 524 9.44 -4.66 -2.54
N TYR A 525 9.74 -5.88 -2.07
CA TYR A 525 10.97 -6.14 -1.31
C TYR A 525 12.24 -5.85 -2.14
N GLY A 526 12.20 -6.14 -3.46
CA GLY A 526 13.24 -5.76 -4.41
C GLY A 526 13.46 -4.24 -4.55
N GLY A 527 12.57 -3.41 -3.99
CA GLY A 527 12.78 -1.97 -3.82
C GLY A 527 11.76 -1.07 -4.52
N ALA A 528 10.73 -1.61 -5.16
CA ALA A 528 9.63 -0.78 -5.66
C ALA A 528 8.93 -0.05 -4.49
N VAL A 529 8.51 1.20 -4.70
CA VAL A 529 7.76 1.98 -3.69
C VAL A 529 6.26 1.76 -3.81
N ALA A 530 5.79 1.46 -5.02
CA ALA A 530 4.42 1.09 -5.31
C ALA A 530 4.35 -0.02 -6.36
N VAL A 531 3.48 -1.00 -6.13
CA VAL A 531 3.14 -2.05 -7.09
C VAL A 531 1.64 -2.15 -7.20
N GLY A 532 1.11 -2.04 -8.41
CA GLY A 532 -0.27 -2.38 -8.74
C GLY A 532 -0.39 -3.65 -9.55
N GLY A 533 -1.48 -4.39 -9.34
CA GLY A 533 -1.75 -5.63 -10.05
C GLY A 533 -3.10 -6.22 -9.69
N ALA A 534 -3.42 -7.38 -10.26
CA ALA A 534 -4.69 -8.05 -10.03
C ALA A 534 -4.57 -9.08 -8.90
N THR A 535 -5.55 -9.09 -8.00
CA THR A 535 -5.70 -10.12 -6.96
C THR A 535 -6.23 -11.43 -7.53
N GLU A 536 -6.92 -11.38 -8.67
CA GLU A 536 -7.59 -12.52 -9.30
C GLU A 536 -7.27 -12.64 -10.81
N VAL A 537 -7.92 -13.57 -11.51
CA VAL A 537 -7.76 -13.73 -12.97
C VAL A 537 -8.30 -12.51 -13.72
N SER A 538 -7.40 -11.85 -14.46
CA SER A 538 -7.69 -10.74 -15.37
C SER A 538 -7.91 -11.24 -16.80
N TYR A 539 -9.01 -10.87 -17.46
CA TYR A 539 -9.35 -11.32 -18.82
C TYR A 539 -8.95 -10.33 -19.93
N SER A 540 -8.61 -10.81 -21.12
CA SER A 540 -8.28 -9.92 -22.26
C SER A 540 -9.02 -10.37 -23.51
N ASN A 541 -9.51 -9.41 -24.30
CA ASN A 541 -10.23 -9.66 -25.54
C ASN A 541 -9.33 -9.41 -26.77
N VAL A 542 -9.45 -10.28 -27.77
CA VAL A 542 -8.63 -10.26 -29.01
C VAL A 542 -9.13 -9.24 -30.03
N GLY A 543 -10.41 -8.83 -29.97
CA GLY A 543 -10.97 -7.81 -30.88
C GLY A 543 -10.35 -6.42 -30.74
N GLN A 544 -9.69 -6.16 -29.61
CA GLN A 544 -9.23 -4.83 -29.19
C GLN A 544 -8.03 -4.31 -30.00
N ASP A 545 -7.28 -5.18 -30.69
CA ASP A 545 -6.14 -4.76 -31.51
C ASP A 545 -6.54 -3.97 -32.75
N SER A 546 -7.73 -4.22 -33.31
CA SER A 546 -8.21 -3.39 -34.43
C SER A 546 -8.56 -2.00 -33.96
N ASP A 547 -9.09 -1.88 -32.76
CA ASP A 547 -9.68 -0.64 -32.27
C ASP A 547 -8.62 0.27 -31.66
N ALA A 548 -7.61 -0.28 -30.99
CA ALA A 548 -6.44 0.48 -30.54
C ALA A 548 -5.65 1.09 -31.73
N LEU A 549 -5.46 0.35 -32.82
CA LEU A 549 -4.78 0.86 -34.03
C LEU A 549 -5.61 1.90 -34.78
N VAL A 550 -6.94 1.74 -34.81
CA VAL A 550 -7.86 2.76 -35.35
C VAL A 550 -7.85 3.99 -34.44
N GLY A 551 -7.80 3.80 -33.12
CA GLY A 551 -7.68 4.86 -32.14
C GLY A 551 -6.48 5.74 -32.33
N GLU A 552 -5.28 5.18 -32.45
CA GLU A 552 -4.07 5.95 -32.76
C GLU A 552 -4.20 6.79 -34.04
N ALA A 553 -4.95 6.31 -35.03
CA ALA A 553 -5.17 7.02 -36.28
C ALA A 553 -6.34 8.03 -36.23
N THR A 554 -7.27 7.90 -35.29
CA THR A 554 -8.56 8.62 -35.30
C THR A 554 -8.92 9.35 -34.00
N GLY A 555 -8.19 9.11 -32.92
CA GLY A 555 -8.51 9.58 -31.56
C GLY A 555 -9.65 8.81 -30.87
N ASN A 556 -10.13 7.70 -31.43
CA ASN A 556 -11.18 6.88 -30.83
C ASN A 556 -10.74 5.41 -30.72
N HIS A 557 -10.19 5.06 -29.57
CA HIS A 557 -9.56 3.77 -29.32
C HIS A 557 -10.53 2.66 -28.87
N GLN A 558 -11.80 2.99 -28.60
CA GLN A 558 -12.84 2.06 -28.13
C GLN A 558 -12.33 1.04 -27.08
N TRP A 559 -11.54 1.53 -26.11
CA TRP A 559 -10.92 0.67 -25.11
C TRP A 559 -11.97 -0.15 -24.35
N ASP A 560 -11.76 -1.45 -24.31
CA ASP A 560 -12.63 -2.43 -23.67
C ASP A 560 -11.78 -3.20 -22.63
N LEU A 561 -12.37 -3.59 -21.49
CA LEU A 561 -11.73 -4.44 -20.46
C LEU A 561 -10.39 -3.90 -19.87
N ASN A 562 -9.48 -4.83 -19.52
CA ASN A 562 -8.20 -4.61 -18.84
C ASN A 562 -7.19 -3.67 -19.53
N ASP A 563 -7.38 -3.37 -20.82
CA ASP A 563 -6.53 -2.42 -21.55
C ASP A 563 -6.87 -0.98 -21.17
N ALA A 564 -8.13 -0.74 -20.81
CA ALA A 564 -8.59 0.53 -20.30
C ALA A 564 -7.90 0.83 -18.95
N TRP A 565 -7.83 -0.13 -18.02
CA TRP A 565 -7.08 0.07 -16.76
C TRP A 565 -5.61 0.32 -16.98
N TYR A 566 -4.97 -0.51 -17.81
CA TYR A 566 -3.56 -0.33 -18.14
C TYR A 566 -3.32 1.11 -18.63
N ALA A 567 -4.12 1.55 -19.59
CA ALA A 567 -3.88 2.79 -20.30
C ALA A 567 -4.31 4.01 -19.46
N PHE A 568 -5.47 3.97 -18.79
CA PHE A 568 -5.91 5.02 -17.86
C PHE A 568 -4.97 5.16 -16.65
N PHE A 569 -4.46 4.08 -16.08
CA PHE A 569 -3.54 4.19 -14.96
C PHE A 569 -2.28 4.96 -15.37
N TRP A 570 -1.62 4.56 -16.46
CA TRP A 570 -0.39 5.23 -16.91
C TRP A 570 -0.64 6.63 -17.44
N ASP A 571 -1.79 6.87 -18.05
CA ASP A 571 -2.17 8.21 -18.49
C ASP A 571 -2.44 9.15 -17.31
N GLY A 572 -3.02 8.64 -16.21
CA GLY A 572 -3.18 9.38 -14.97
C GLY A 572 -1.82 9.73 -14.35
N VAL A 573 -0.89 8.76 -14.34
CA VAL A 573 0.46 8.93 -13.79
C VAL A 573 1.35 9.84 -14.63
N LEU A 574 1.26 9.81 -15.97
CA LEU A 574 2.25 10.42 -16.87
C LEU A 574 1.72 11.58 -17.71
N ASN A 575 0.40 11.68 -17.96
CA ASN A 575 -0.17 12.71 -18.83
C ASN A 575 -1.11 13.67 -18.08
N HIS A 576 -1.72 13.21 -16.98
CA HIS A 576 -2.55 14.01 -16.07
C HIS A 576 -1.91 14.15 -14.69
N GLU A 577 -0.59 14.34 -14.65
CA GLU A 577 0.23 14.38 -13.44
C GLU A 577 -0.30 15.32 -12.34
N GLU A 578 -0.88 16.47 -12.72
CA GLU A 578 -1.42 17.44 -11.76
C GLU A 578 -2.72 16.98 -11.09
N GLU A 579 -3.59 16.29 -11.84
CA GLU A 579 -4.95 15.89 -11.42
C GLU A 579 -4.97 14.47 -10.85
N TYR A 580 -4.27 13.54 -11.51
CA TYR A 580 -4.30 12.10 -11.23
C TYR A 580 -2.90 11.48 -11.03
N GLY A 581 -1.84 12.29 -10.97
CA GLY A 581 -0.45 11.81 -10.98
C GLY A 581 0.02 11.02 -9.75
N SER A 582 -0.84 10.81 -8.74
CA SER A 582 -0.51 9.86 -7.66
C SER A 582 -0.92 8.45 -8.05
N VAL A 583 -0.21 7.44 -7.56
CA VAL A 583 -0.55 6.04 -7.89
C VAL A 583 -1.97 5.65 -7.47
N GLY A 584 -2.48 6.21 -6.36
CA GLY A 584 -3.86 5.98 -5.92
C GLY A 584 -4.87 6.72 -6.78
N ASP A 585 -4.60 7.97 -7.15
CA ASP A 585 -5.51 8.76 -8.01
C ASP A 585 -5.60 8.18 -9.42
N ALA A 586 -4.48 7.71 -9.96
CA ALA A 586 -4.44 7.04 -11.25
C ALA A 586 -5.30 5.77 -11.26
N LEU A 587 -5.24 4.95 -10.19
CA LEU A 587 -6.13 3.80 -10.05
C LEU A 587 -7.59 4.25 -9.92
N ARG A 588 -7.91 5.17 -9.01
CA ARG A 588 -9.28 5.69 -8.82
C ARG A 588 -9.85 6.24 -10.13
N TRP A 589 -9.03 6.94 -10.90
CA TRP A 589 -9.40 7.47 -12.20
C TRP A 589 -9.68 6.36 -13.22
N ALA A 590 -8.81 5.36 -13.31
CA ALA A 590 -9.02 4.18 -14.14
C ALA A 590 -10.31 3.44 -13.78
N GLU A 591 -10.59 3.23 -12.48
CA GLU A 591 -11.81 2.61 -12.00
C GLU A 591 -13.06 3.41 -12.39
N ASN A 592 -13.08 4.72 -12.09
CA ASN A 592 -14.23 5.57 -12.41
C ASN A 592 -14.49 5.66 -13.91
N ARG A 593 -13.43 5.66 -14.74
CA ARG A 593 -13.54 5.62 -16.19
C ARG A 593 -14.09 4.28 -16.68
N TYR A 594 -13.64 3.17 -16.10
CA TYR A 594 -14.14 1.85 -16.44
C TYR A 594 -15.62 1.69 -16.07
N ILE A 595 -16.01 2.09 -14.86
CA ILE A 595 -17.40 2.06 -14.37
C ILE A 595 -18.36 2.83 -15.27
N ASN A 596 -17.91 3.98 -15.77
CA ASN A 596 -18.70 4.89 -16.60
C ASN A 596 -18.50 4.67 -18.11
N ASN A 597 -17.85 3.58 -18.53
CA ASN A 597 -17.53 3.35 -19.93
C ASN A 597 -18.82 3.31 -20.78
N PRO A 598 -19.01 4.25 -21.71
CA PRO A 598 -20.26 4.44 -22.45
C PRO A 598 -20.48 3.39 -23.54
N ASN A 599 -19.49 2.51 -23.79
CA ASN A 599 -19.66 1.36 -24.68
C ASN A 599 -20.47 0.22 -24.03
N HIS A 600 -20.88 0.38 -22.77
CA HIS A 600 -21.74 -0.57 -22.05
C HIS A 600 -23.09 0.06 -21.67
N ASP A 601 -24.16 -0.71 -21.83
CA ASP A 601 -25.53 -0.29 -21.53
C ASP A 601 -25.82 -0.24 -20.01
N PHE A 602 -24.90 -0.71 -19.16
CA PHE A 602 -25.04 -0.78 -17.71
C PHE A 602 -23.80 -0.24 -17.01
N ARG A 603 -24.00 0.50 -15.91
CA ARG A 603 -22.92 0.86 -14.99
C ARG A 603 -22.59 -0.33 -14.10
N LEU A 604 -21.31 -0.44 -13.72
CA LEU A 604 -20.81 -1.54 -12.91
C LEU A 604 -20.34 -1.01 -11.53
N THR A 605 -20.44 -1.84 -10.51
CA THR A 605 -19.97 -1.50 -9.16
C THR A 605 -19.60 -2.77 -8.41
N PRO A 606 -18.59 -2.74 -7.51
CA PRO A 606 -18.28 -3.89 -6.67
C PRO A 606 -19.33 -4.13 -5.57
N LEU A 607 -20.27 -3.19 -5.35
CA LEU A 607 -21.27 -3.27 -4.29
C LEU A 607 -22.61 -3.86 -4.76
N GLU A 608 -22.98 -3.68 -6.03
CA GLU A 608 -24.27 -4.12 -6.58
C GLU A 608 -24.04 -5.03 -7.79
N GLN A 609 -24.72 -6.18 -7.83
CA GLN A 609 -24.84 -6.99 -9.04
C GLN A 609 -26.21 -6.75 -9.66
N ASN A 610 -26.23 -6.40 -10.96
CA ASN A 610 -27.47 -6.31 -11.72
C ASN A 610 -27.76 -7.67 -12.40
N PRO A 611 -28.69 -8.50 -11.88
CA PRO A 611 -28.99 -9.80 -12.46
C PRO A 611 -29.65 -9.70 -13.85
N ASP A 612 -30.14 -8.52 -14.24
CA ASP A 612 -30.71 -8.26 -15.55
C ASP A 612 -29.65 -7.90 -16.61
N ASP A 613 -28.38 -7.73 -16.22
CA ASP A 613 -27.28 -7.55 -17.17
C ASP A 613 -27.01 -8.86 -17.93
N PRO A 614 -27.31 -8.96 -19.23
CA PRO A 614 -27.14 -10.21 -19.98
C PRO A 614 -25.68 -10.70 -20.04
N ASN A 615 -24.73 -9.86 -19.63
CA ASN A 615 -23.29 -10.12 -19.63
C ASN A 615 -22.72 -10.41 -18.23
N TRP A 616 -23.54 -10.54 -17.19
CA TRP A 616 -23.05 -10.77 -15.82
C TRP A 616 -22.26 -12.08 -15.64
N GLU A 617 -22.47 -13.09 -16.50
CA GLU A 617 -21.66 -14.34 -16.53
C GLU A 617 -20.57 -14.35 -17.64
N SER A 618 -20.41 -13.25 -18.39
CA SER A 618 -19.51 -13.22 -19.54
C SER A 618 -18.10 -12.78 -19.13
N LEU A 619 -17.14 -13.68 -19.32
CA LEU A 619 -15.70 -13.43 -19.13
C LEU A 619 -15.07 -12.55 -20.23
N TYR A 620 -15.87 -12.10 -21.21
CA TYR A 620 -15.43 -11.35 -22.39
C TYR A 620 -16.08 -9.96 -22.49
N SER A 621 -16.70 -9.50 -21.42
CA SER A 621 -17.42 -8.22 -21.32
C SER A 621 -17.09 -7.56 -19.99
N ALA A 622 -17.27 -6.24 -19.93
CA ALA A 622 -16.99 -5.50 -18.72
C ALA A 622 -17.79 -6.06 -17.53
N HIS A 623 -17.15 -6.18 -16.37
CA HIS A 623 -17.70 -6.94 -15.26
C HIS A 623 -17.21 -6.41 -13.90
N TRP A 624 -18.05 -6.49 -12.86
CA TRP A 624 -17.75 -5.97 -11.51
C TRP A 624 -16.44 -6.52 -10.93
N LYS A 625 -16.12 -7.78 -11.23
CA LYS A 625 -14.88 -8.46 -10.79
C LYS A 625 -13.63 -7.69 -11.20
N GLU A 626 -13.62 -7.11 -12.39
CA GLU A 626 -12.45 -6.40 -12.88
C GLU A 626 -12.24 -5.09 -12.09
N ILE A 627 -13.32 -4.40 -11.69
CA ILE A 627 -13.26 -3.26 -10.76
C ILE A 627 -12.71 -3.67 -9.40
N SER A 628 -13.10 -4.83 -8.90
CA SER A 628 -12.72 -5.28 -7.56
C SER A 628 -11.28 -5.77 -7.42
N MET A 629 -10.68 -6.28 -8.49
CA MET A 629 -9.44 -7.07 -8.38
C MET A 629 -8.15 -6.26 -8.46
N PHE A 630 -8.16 -5.02 -8.99
CA PHE A 630 -6.95 -4.21 -9.07
C PHE A 630 -6.68 -3.50 -7.74
N VAL A 631 -5.45 -3.60 -7.26
CA VAL A 631 -5.02 -3.01 -5.99
C VAL A 631 -3.71 -2.24 -6.16
N ILE A 632 -3.46 -1.27 -5.28
CA ILE A 632 -2.16 -0.62 -5.13
C ILE A 632 -1.56 -0.99 -3.77
N TYR A 633 -0.37 -1.59 -3.82
CA TYR A 633 0.47 -1.81 -2.66
C TYR A 633 1.56 -0.74 -2.59
N GLY A 634 1.43 0.17 -1.63
CA GLY A 634 2.23 1.39 -1.51
C GLY A 634 1.42 2.54 -0.92
N ASP A 635 2.05 3.71 -0.87
CA ASP A 635 1.39 4.95 -0.49
C ASP A 635 0.47 5.42 -1.63
N PRO A 636 -0.86 5.50 -1.44
CA PRO A 636 -1.77 5.95 -2.49
C PRO A 636 -1.54 7.41 -2.90
N ALA A 637 -0.96 8.24 -2.02
CA ALA A 637 -0.63 9.64 -2.32
C ALA A 637 0.75 9.81 -2.97
N PHE A 638 1.53 8.73 -3.14
CA PHE A 638 2.84 8.84 -3.77
C PHE A 638 2.71 9.27 -5.23
N ARG A 639 3.40 10.37 -5.55
CA ARG A 639 3.55 10.90 -6.90
C ARG A 639 4.98 10.65 -7.36
N PRO A 640 5.20 9.83 -8.40
CA PRO A 640 6.52 9.72 -9.01
C PRO A 640 6.91 11.07 -9.66
N TYR A 641 8.16 11.18 -10.10
CA TYR A 641 8.69 12.42 -10.67
C TYR A 641 7.82 12.95 -11.82
N ILE A 642 7.42 14.21 -11.69
CA ILE A 642 6.57 14.96 -12.63
C ILE A 642 7.49 15.68 -13.63
N SER A 643 7.43 15.31 -14.90
CA SER A 643 8.03 16.11 -15.97
C SER A 643 7.08 17.26 -16.29
N SER A 644 7.13 18.39 -15.58
CA SER A 644 6.17 19.50 -15.80
C SER A 644 6.26 20.16 -17.19
N PRO A 645 5.34 19.92 -18.15
CA PRO A 645 5.65 20.26 -19.54
C PRO A 645 4.53 21.05 -20.20
N GLY A 646 4.12 22.16 -19.60
CA GLY A 646 3.13 23.03 -20.23
C GLY A 646 1.78 22.35 -20.54
N PRO A 647 0.94 22.96 -21.40
CA PRO A 647 -0.43 22.49 -21.63
C PRO A 647 -0.46 21.17 -22.39
N ASN A 648 -1.10 20.13 -21.84
CA ASN A 648 -1.31 18.84 -22.51
C ASN A 648 -2.52 18.92 -23.48
N ASP A 649 -2.29 18.67 -24.78
CA ASP A 649 -3.30 18.55 -25.84
C ASP A 649 -3.54 17.10 -26.30
N TYR A 650 -2.87 16.15 -25.65
CA TYR A 650 -3.06 14.71 -25.83
C TYR A 650 -4.28 14.25 -25.00
N ASP A 651 -5.41 14.07 -25.68
CA ASP A 651 -6.63 13.47 -25.15
C ASP A 651 -7.06 12.31 -26.06
N PRO A 652 -6.48 11.11 -25.89
CA PRO A 652 -6.83 9.96 -26.71
C PRO A 652 -8.19 9.34 -26.31
N TRP A 653 -8.97 9.99 -25.44
CA TRP A 653 -10.08 9.39 -24.72
C TRP A 653 -11.45 9.97 -25.13
N HIS A 654 -11.74 10.05 -26.44
CA HIS A 654 -13.08 10.44 -26.89
C HIS A 654 -14.07 9.27 -26.83
N ASN A 655 -14.64 9.04 -25.65
CA ASN A 655 -15.67 8.04 -25.44
C ASN A 655 -17.05 8.74 -25.38
N GLY A 656 -17.57 9.12 -26.55
CA GLY A 656 -18.97 9.48 -26.73
C GLY A 656 -19.35 10.96 -26.55
N ASP A 657 -20.64 11.25 -26.75
CA ASP A 657 -21.22 12.61 -26.87
C ASP A 657 -21.06 13.52 -25.64
N GLN A 658 -20.41 13.06 -24.56
CA GLN A 658 -20.22 13.83 -23.32
C GLN A 658 -18.88 14.56 -23.22
N ASP A 659 -17.97 14.37 -24.18
CA ASP A 659 -16.70 15.10 -24.27
C ASP A 659 -16.80 16.39 -25.13
N TYR A 660 -18.02 16.93 -25.34
CA TYR A 660 -18.32 18.21 -26.03
C TYR A 660 -19.08 19.23 -25.18
#